data_AF-A0AAU1FUT6-F1
#
_entry.id   AF-A0AAU1FUT6-F1
#
_cell.length_a   1.000
_cell.length_b   1.000
_cell.length_c   1.000
_cell.angle_alpha   90.00
_cell.angle_beta   90.00
_cell.angle_gamma   90.00
#
_symmetry.space_group_name_H-M   'P 1'
#
loop_
_entity.id
_entity.type
_entity.pdbx_description
1 polymer ?
#
loop_
_entity_poly.entity_id
_entity_poly.type
_entity_poly.pdbx_seq_one_letter_code
_entity_poly.pdbx_strand_id
1 'polypeptide(L)'
;MTERSPTELLGNRRIGQLLHGADAPGLAGSDIGNATGTPLPVELAARLAAVVRADPSRVRPHRGEQTAQAPDTPLGDRLPQAAGAGGVAFSYSVRISSLLDSDGLLIEFIKQYRGVATDQEAGRIRDQEQWKWTGTAPTVTDAHVRHGYILIPVTDRSVTPATEDERRQCCEFLTGLSSAEQEAFDAETDRRFWERTQYRVGQRLGGSPDDRAMAPYWMVLRDDLIRQRQAIAALSPDVRAVLGEENLQAVRHDDYPTLLRVADKLAQLSPAELAEYRGRVTASTTHWGELEASVDRFIAERQERQAATQEREQIVTQLYGLRELYQRYRLYMSMVTNNTAILAPSGGAGAMSGLGMGTGLGNQPTINRMRSELEADLAPYGGIAGFKALVRRYEQAYEQETLAIARVMLDQYEHTLYEQAQRYQTTTADTQLHRAVAVTGARQHYEEAEREARTSMAYGGSVPESPTMDDLALEHASRSATAHQQGETAVRSIAGTHPLVANADFDRERLARAEPGEAGPMMREYIAARRRDIAETRRNLADRPTLIYQLDALMTASYQSQRIAPDSVYDLIIRDHARDVAIREAIPDIVLAVVAIAAGLLSGGTGTVAVAAAGTALGIGAYQAVEEFRRYETRSEAHGAQLLSDDPTFAWVVVALIGVGLDAAAVASLLRGGGAMRPAVEAFNQTGDVAAFRRQLLANPALEESIRTAATRAAEAEAEARAAWRSILRPTQDVLYAVPIPGTVEFGKLVYAVYLSIRRGIREFELFLHTRQAAELGLDAARFAAPEMAQDLATLKNSYLRAIADMDTVRAHAQTLGLGERETNAFLRMWGERPTPMTAEQVAQEMDAWNTMRQQGLPSTMSSAEETAPVTLKASVLPHYSSKPAFMEAMRRRLLAQRASGKPSLLDFLLDADGQWQKGSFVARSGRPMRGRYALSDPNRQIVQAGHMQSDWYAKVMSRREYLMLEDADLNWMTGSAEAAGSVTSKPAVLIENYPVDIPTARLWEAHGKLPAGTVSAAPVVEPPAF
;
A
#
# COMPACT_ATOMS: atom_id res chain seq x y z
N MET A 1 -29.30 -37.97 18.18
CA MET A 1 -29.93 -39.31 18.12
C MET A 1 -30.03 -39.71 16.65
N THR A 2 -29.44 -40.86 16.28
CA THR A 2 -29.86 -41.83 15.22
C THR A 2 -30.55 -41.36 13.93
N GLU A 3 -30.28 -41.91 12.74
CA GLU A 3 -29.16 -42.72 12.19
C GLU A 3 -29.44 -43.01 10.68
N ARG A 4 -28.41 -43.42 9.91
CA ARG A 4 -28.46 -44.24 8.67
C ARG A 4 -28.79 -43.64 7.27
N SER A 5 -27.80 -43.81 6.39
CA SER A 5 -27.81 -44.05 4.93
C SER A 5 -28.38 -45.47 4.59
N PRO A 6 -28.25 -46.10 3.38
CA PRO A 6 -27.65 -45.70 2.09
C PRO A 6 -28.52 -46.06 0.84
N THR A 7 -27.96 -46.05 -0.40
CA THR A 7 -27.80 -47.20 -1.35
C THR A 7 -27.33 -46.75 -2.76
N GLU A 8 -26.66 -47.63 -3.51
CA GLU A 8 -25.99 -47.46 -4.83
C GLU A 8 -26.87 -47.84 -6.07
N LEU A 9 -26.21 -48.07 -7.24
CA LEU A 9 -26.63 -48.71 -8.54
C LEU A 9 -27.05 -47.71 -9.65
N LEU A 10 -26.66 -47.74 -10.95
CA LEU A 10 -25.85 -48.59 -11.90
C LEU A 10 -25.41 -47.66 -13.10
N GLY A 11 -24.62 -48.02 -14.15
CA GLY A 11 -23.88 -49.22 -14.57
C GLY A 11 -23.65 -49.30 -16.12
N ASN A 12 -22.71 -50.14 -16.60
CA ASN A 12 -22.42 -50.55 -18.03
C ASN A 12 -21.72 -49.54 -19.00
N ARG A 13 -21.08 -49.95 -20.14
CA ARG A 13 -20.15 -51.08 -20.52
C ARG A 13 -19.76 -50.99 -22.03
N ARG A 14 -18.59 -51.56 -22.42
CA ARG A 14 -18.08 -51.96 -23.78
C ARG A 14 -17.22 -50.94 -24.56
N ILE A 15 -16.27 -51.28 -25.46
CA ILE A 15 -15.42 -52.42 -25.91
C ILE A 15 -14.48 -51.79 -26.99
N GLY A 16 -13.30 -52.35 -27.29
CA GLY A 16 -12.43 -51.87 -28.38
C GLY A 16 -11.94 -52.96 -29.35
N GLN A 17 -10.87 -52.64 -30.09
CA GLN A 17 -10.12 -53.40 -31.12
C GLN A 17 -10.60 -53.33 -32.58
N LEU A 18 -9.67 -52.94 -33.47
CA LEU A 18 -9.29 -53.73 -34.66
C LEU A 18 -7.89 -53.29 -35.17
N LEU A 19 -7.15 -54.22 -35.79
CA LEU A 19 -5.78 -54.06 -36.28
C LEU A 19 -5.63 -54.59 -37.72
N HIS A 20 -5.00 -53.80 -38.58
CA HIS A 20 -4.30 -54.17 -39.81
C HIS A 20 -3.11 -53.19 -39.93
N GLY A 21 -1.94 -53.51 -40.48
CA GLY A 21 -1.48 -54.77 -41.06
C GLY A 21 -0.47 -54.53 -42.20
N ALA A 22 0.76 -55.02 -42.01
CA ALA A 22 1.80 -55.27 -43.03
C ALA A 22 2.78 -54.14 -43.48
N ASP A 23 3.99 -54.65 -43.76
CA ASP A 23 5.07 -54.24 -44.67
C ASP A 23 6.08 -53.13 -44.34
N ALA A 24 7.33 -53.59 -44.24
CA ALA A 24 8.57 -52.82 -44.43
C ALA A 24 9.22 -53.24 -45.76
N PRO A 25 10.11 -52.40 -46.32
CA PRO A 25 11.46 -52.93 -46.59
C PRO A 25 12.57 -51.97 -46.15
N GLY A 26 13.75 -52.51 -45.85
CA GLY A 26 14.97 -51.73 -45.57
C GLY A 26 16.03 -51.89 -46.65
N LEU A 27 17.04 -51.01 -46.63
CA LEU A 27 18.37 -51.05 -47.26
C LEU A 27 19.19 -49.96 -46.50
N ALA A 28 20.36 -50.16 -45.88
CA ALA A 28 21.64 -50.76 -46.27
C ALA A 28 22.56 -49.81 -47.10
N GLY A 29 23.81 -49.64 -46.64
CA GLY A 29 24.88 -48.81 -47.24
C GLY A 29 24.95 -47.39 -46.65
N SER A 30 25.95 -46.93 -45.89
CA SER A 30 27.43 -46.98 -45.99
C SER A 30 28.00 -46.29 -47.23
N ASP A 31 28.64 -45.12 -47.05
CA ASP A 31 29.87 -44.83 -47.78
C ASP A 31 30.78 -43.78 -47.11
N ILE A 32 32.06 -43.81 -47.47
CA ILE A 32 33.18 -43.06 -46.88
C ILE A 32 33.74 -42.08 -47.93
N GLY A 33 34.11 -40.84 -47.56
CA GLY A 33 34.69 -39.91 -48.56
C GLY A 33 35.23 -38.56 -48.05
N ASN A 34 36.51 -38.54 -47.69
CA ASN A 34 37.38 -37.38 -47.38
C ASN A 34 37.16 -36.07 -48.19
N ALA A 35 37.42 -34.90 -47.56
CA ALA A 35 38.70 -34.17 -47.75
C ALA A 35 38.77 -32.79 -47.04
N THR A 36 39.93 -32.49 -46.43
CA THR A 36 40.58 -31.14 -46.20
C THR A 36 39.78 -29.96 -45.60
N GLY A 37 40.29 -29.13 -44.67
CA GLY A 37 41.59 -29.14 -43.99
C GLY A 37 42.16 -27.72 -43.76
N THR A 38 41.98 -27.14 -42.56
CA THR A 38 42.79 -26.03 -42.02
C THR A 38 42.65 -25.95 -40.49
N PRO A 39 43.74 -25.78 -39.70
CA PRO A 39 43.67 -25.71 -38.24
C PRO A 39 43.51 -24.28 -37.71
N LEU A 40 42.82 -24.13 -36.57
CA LEU A 40 42.79 -22.89 -35.77
C LEU A 40 43.75 -22.99 -34.55
N PRO A 41 44.19 -21.86 -33.96
CA PRO A 41 45.38 -21.82 -33.12
C PRO A 41 45.21 -22.35 -31.68
N VAL A 42 46.31 -22.81 -31.10
CA VAL A 42 46.43 -23.51 -29.79
C VAL A 42 46.24 -22.59 -28.56
N GLU A 43 45.96 -21.31 -28.74
CA GLU A 43 46.14 -20.30 -27.69
C GLU A 43 44.98 -20.14 -26.67
N LEU A 44 43.91 -20.92 -26.78
CA LEU A 44 42.79 -20.91 -25.82
C LEU A 44 42.88 -21.99 -24.73
N ALA A 45 43.66 -23.06 -24.94
CA ALA A 45 43.76 -24.18 -24.00
C ALA A 45 44.65 -23.86 -22.77
N ALA A 46 45.51 -22.84 -22.84
CA ALA A 46 46.48 -22.52 -21.79
C ALA A 46 45.99 -21.52 -20.73
N ARG A 47 44.85 -20.83 -20.94
CA ARG A 47 44.37 -19.77 -20.04
C ARG A 47 43.36 -20.19 -18.98
N LEU A 48 42.92 -21.46 -18.96
CA LEU A 48 41.94 -22.00 -18.00
C LEU A 48 42.55 -22.84 -16.86
N ALA A 49 43.87 -22.99 -16.80
CA ALA A 49 44.56 -23.89 -15.86
C ALA A 49 45.10 -23.23 -14.56
N ALA A 50 44.77 -21.95 -14.28
CA ALA A 50 45.55 -21.15 -13.31
C ALA A 50 44.77 -20.22 -12.35
N VAL A 51 43.51 -20.49 -11.96
CA VAL A 51 42.88 -19.84 -10.78
C VAL A 51 41.96 -20.78 -9.98
N VAL A 52 42.46 -21.92 -9.48
CA VAL A 52 41.81 -22.64 -8.35
C VAL A 52 42.88 -23.25 -7.42
N ARG A 53 43.17 -22.57 -6.31
CA ARG A 53 43.69 -23.16 -5.06
C ARG A 53 43.21 -22.33 -3.86
N ALA A 54 42.00 -22.58 -3.38
CA ALA A 54 41.58 -22.24 -2.02
C ALA A 54 40.35 -23.05 -1.59
N ASP A 55 40.45 -23.68 -0.42
CA ASP A 55 39.39 -24.03 0.54
C ASP A 55 38.09 -24.74 0.07
N PRO A 56 37.96 -26.06 0.30
CA PRO A 56 36.72 -26.82 0.10
C PRO A 56 35.87 -26.89 1.39
N SER A 57 35.34 -25.76 1.88
CA SER A 57 34.54 -25.76 3.13
C SER A 57 33.31 -24.84 3.17
N ARG A 58 32.55 -24.69 2.07
CA ARG A 58 31.13 -24.25 2.10
C ARG A 58 30.37 -24.51 0.79
N VAL A 59 29.03 -24.48 0.90
CA VAL A 59 28.01 -24.56 -0.17
C VAL A 59 27.71 -25.96 -0.75
N ARG A 60 26.54 -26.51 -0.40
CA ARG A 60 25.82 -27.54 -1.15
C ARG A 60 24.92 -26.88 -2.21
N PRO A 61 24.70 -27.48 -3.39
CA PRO A 61 23.69 -27.00 -4.33
C PRO A 61 22.28 -27.47 -3.94
N HIS A 62 21.29 -26.58 -4.07
CA HIS A 62 19.88 -26.97 -4.12
C HIS A 62 19.50 -27.32 -5.56
N ARG A 63 18.89 -28.51 -5.75
CA ARG A 63 18.09 -28.85 -6.93
C ARG A 63 16.79 -29.45 -6.41
N GLY A 64 15.66 -28.87 -6.81
CA GLY A 64 14.35 -29.28 -6.34
C GLY A 64 13.73 -30.37 -7.21
N GLU A 65 12.92 -31.21 -6.59
CA GLU A 65 11.84 -31.99 -7.18
C GLU A 65 10.80 -32.19 -6.07
N GLN A 66 9.61 -31.59 -6.21
CA GLN A 66 8.49 -31.75 -5.28
C GLN A 66 7.40 -32.57 -5.97
N THR A 67 7.11 -33.75 -5.43
CA THR A 67 5.91 -34.52 -5.75
C THR A 67 4.92 -34.38 -4.59
N ALA A 68 3.70 -33.94 -4.88
CA ALA A 68 2.67 -33.71 -3.87
C ALA A 68 2.08 -35.03 -3.32
N GLN A 69 1.86 -35.09 -2.01
CA GLN A 69 0.96 -36.04 -1.34
C GLN A 69 0.08 -35.27 -0.34
N ALA A 70 -1.18 -35.70 -0.20
CA ALA A 70 -2.18 -35.04 0.63
C ALA A 70 -2.04 -35.42 2.12
N PRO A 71 -2.50 -34.57 3.06
CA PRO A 71 -2.31 -34.78 4.50
C PRO A 71 -3.46 -35.56 5.15
N ASP A 72 -3.12 -36.49 6.04
CA ASP A 72 -4.00 -37.02 7.08
C ASP A 72 -3.16 -37.70 8.19
N THR A 73 -2.72 -36.97 9.22
CA THR A 73 -2.29 -37.43 10.57
C THR A 73 -1.98 -36.19 11.45
N PRO A 74 -2.43 -36.11 12.72
CA PRO A 74 -2.20 -34.94 13.59
C PRO A 74 -0.92 -35.03 14.46
N LEU A 75 -0.45 -33.85 14.92
CA LEU A 75 0.55 -33.62 15.98
C LEU A 75 1.99 -34.15 15.71
N GLY A 76 2.82 -33.35 15.01
CA GLY A 76 4.23 -33.70 14.77
C GLY A 76 5.24 -32.56 14.50
N ASP A 77 4.85 -31.46 13.86
CA ASP A 77 5.84 -30.51 13.30
C ASP A 77 6.36 -29.44 14.28
N ARG A 78 7.67 -29.49 14.57
CA ARG A 78 8.45 -28.42 15.22
C ARG A 78 9.92 -28.42 14.77
N LEU A 79 10.28 -27.51 13.85
CA LEU A 79 11.64 -27.04 13.59
C LEU A 79 11.55 -25.56 13.14
N PRO A 80 12.58 -24.69 13.30
CA PRO A 80 13.99 -24.98 13.57
C PRO A 80 14.55 -24.47 14.91
N GLN A 81 15.81 -24.79 15.20
CA GLN A 81 16.53 -24.35 16.41
C GLN A 81 17.05 -22.91 16.29
N ALA A 82 16.69 -22.04 17.24
CA ALA A 82 17.46 -20.85 17.57
C ALA A 82 18.45 -21.16 18.72
N ALA A 83 19.70 -20.71 18.58
CA ALA A 83 20.73 -20.91 19.59
C ALA A 83 20.57 -19.88 20.74
N GLY A 84 20.30 -20.36 21.96
CA GLY A 84 20.04 -19.52 23.14
C GLY A 84 18.79 -19.89 23.96
N ALA A 85 18.15 -21.04 23.68
CA ALA A 85 16.82 -21.37 24.15
C ALA A 85 16.65 -21.45 25.68
N GLY A 86 16.02 -20.43 26.27
CA GLY A 86 15.36 -20.51 27.57
C GLY A 86 14.07 -21.31 27.46
N GLY A 87 14.04 -22.50 28.05
CA GLY A 87 12.84 -23.34 28.19
C GLY A 87 12.67 -23.80 29.63
N VAL A 88 11.49 -24.33 29.97
CA VAL A 88 11.18 -24.74 31.35
C VAL A 88 11.45 -26.24 31.52
N ALA A 89 12.28 -26.58 32.50
CA ALA A 89 12.47 -27.95 32.93
C ALA A 89 11.25 -28.43 33.72
N PHE A 90 10.72 -29.58 33.35
CA PHE A 90 9.59 -30.25 34.00
C PHE A 90 9.85 -31.76 34.09
N SER A 91 9.00 -32.48 34.82
CA SER A 91 9.08 -33.95 34.87
C SER A 91 8.00 -34.58 34.00
N TYR A 92 8.40 -35.50 33.12
CA TYR A 92 7.51 -36.37 32.36
C TYR A 92 7.36 -37.72 33.05
N SER A 93 6.14 -38.23 33.15
CA SER A 93 5.81 -39.49 33.83
C SER A 93 5.81 -40.66 32.86
N VAL A 94 6.95 -41.36 32.76
CA VAL A 94 7.04 -42.61 31.97
C VAL A 94 6.45 -43.75 32.77
N ARG A 95 5.36 -44.33 32.29
CA ARG A 95 4.72 -45.52 32.88
C ARG A 95 5.62 -46.73 32.65
N ILE A 96 5.84 -47.53 33.68
CA ILE A 96 6.71 -48.72 33.62
C ILE A 96 6.12 -49.87 34.45
N SER A 97 6.30 -51.09 33.97
CA SER A 97 5.81 -52.33 34.61
C SER A 97 6.92 -53.32 34.98
N SER A 98 8.17 -53.02 34.61
CA SER A 98 9.36 -53.83 34.88
C SER A 98 10.60 -52.96 35.04
N LEU A 99 11.70 -53.54 35.52
CA LEU A 99 13.01 -52.90 35.48
C LEU A 99 13.44 -52.75 34.01
N LEU A 100 13.84 -51.54 33.62
CA LEU A 100 14.42 -51.22 32.31
C LEU A 100 15.84 -50.71 32.52
N ASP A 101 16.72 -50.99 31.57
CA ASP A 101 18.03 -50.36 31.50
C ASP A 101 17.94 -48.94 30.89
N SER A 102 19.09 -48.27 30.74
CA SER A 102 19.15 -46.90 30.25
C SER A 102 18.63 -46.70 28.81
N ASP A 103 18.71 -47.71 27.95
CA ASP A 103 18.25 -47.62 26.55
C ASP A 103 16.79 -48.05 26.45
N GLY A 104 16.40 -49.13 27.13
CA GLY A 104 15.00 -49.54 27.27
C GLY A 104 14.12 -48.44 27.87
N LEU A 105 14.62 -47.71 28.88
CA LEU A 105 13.91 -46.56 29.44
C LEU A 105 13.80 -45.39 28.45
N LEU A 106 14.82 -45.15 27.63
CA LEU A 106 14.79 -44.10 26.59
C LEU A 106 13.79 -44.45 25.48
N ILE A 107 13.76 -45.71 25.04
CA ILE A 107 12.78 -46.23 24.08
C ILE A 107 11.36 -46.12 24.65
N GLU A 108 11.13 -46.53 25.90
CA GLU A 108 9.81 -46.43 26.54
C GLU A 108 9.37 -44.97 26.76
N PHE A 109 10.30 -44.08 27.10
CA PHE A 109 10.05 -42.64 27.10
C PHE A 109 9.61 -42.15 25.71
N ILE A 110 10.34 -42.48 24.64
CA ILE A 110 10.02 -42.04 23.27
C ILE A 110 8.65 -42.59 22.83
N LYS A 111 8.33 -43.86 23.14
CA LYS A 111 7.01 -44.46 22.86
C LYS A 111 5.88 -43.62 23.43
N GLN A 112 5.96 -43.30 24.72
CA GLN A 112 4.91 -42.55 25.40
C GLN A 112 4.90 -41.07 24.99
N TYR A 113 6.07 -40.44 24.85
CA TYR A 113 6.21 -39.02 24.50
C TYR A 113 5.81 -38.71 23.06
N ARG A 114 6.00 -39.65 22.12
CA ARG A 114 5.61 -39.54 20.71
C ARG A 114 4.31 -40.28 20.37
N GLY A 115 3.68 -40.95 21.32
CA GLY A 115 2.44 -41.70 21.11
C GLY A 115 2.59 -42.92 20.19
N VAL A 116 3.79 -43.48 20.03
CA VAL A 116 4.06 -44.60 19.12
C VAL A 116 3.98 -45.96 19.82
N ALA A 117 3.38 -46.94 19.15
CA ALA A 117 2.99 -48.20 19.78
C ALA A 117 4.12 -49.22 19.93
N THR A 118 5.22 -49.11 19.17
CA THR A 118 6.25 -50.16 19.06
C THR A 118 7.67 -49.67 19.34
N ASP A 119 8.46 -50.53 19.97
CA ASP A 119 9.88 -50.30 20.26
C ASP A 119 10.69 -50.06 18.97
N GLN A 120 10.34 -50.72 17.87
CA GLN A 120 10.97 -50.54 16.56
C GLN A 120 10.73 -49.13 16.01
N GLU A 121 9.54 -48.56 16.20
CA GLU A 121 9.20 -47.21 15.78
C GLU A 121 9.87 -46.15 16.64
N ALA A 122 9.85 -46.33 17.97
CA ALA A 122 10.58 -45.47 18.87
C ALA A 122 12.10 -45.53 18.64
N GLY A 123 12.65 -46.69 18.27
CA GLY A 123 14.04 -46.84 17.82
C GLY A 123 14.33 -46.04 16.55
N ARG A 124 13.45 -46.10 15.53
CA ARG A 124 13.55 -45.25 14.33
C ARG A 124 13.57 -43.76 14.70
N ILE A 125 12.67 -43.31 15.57
CA ILE A 125 12.60 -41.91 16.02
C ILE A 125 13.85 -41.53 16.82
N ARG A 126 14.31 -42.39 17.73
CA ARG A 126 15.55 -42.19 18.51
C ARG A 126 16.73 -41.90 17.59
N ASP A 127 16.88 -42.72 16.55
CA ASP A 127 18.02 -42.64 15.64
C ASP A 127 17.89 -41.48 14.63
N GLN A 128 16.68 -41.17 14.16
CA GLN A 128 16.38 -40.05 13.25
C GLN A 128 16.52 -38.68 13.92
N GLU A 129 15.95 -38.51 15.12
CA GLU A 129 15.98 -37.24 15.88
C GLU A 129 17.18 -37.16 16.86
N GLN A 130 18.02 -38.19 16.90
CA GLN A 130 19.24 -38.28 17.74
C GLN A 130 18.98 -38.16 19.25
N TRP A 131 17.90 -38.77 19.74
CA TRP A 131 17.58 -38.80 21.17
C TRP A 131 18.66 -39.51 21.97
N LYS A 132 19.10 -38.86 23.05
CA LYS A 132 20.07 -39.38 24.02
C LYS A 132 19.93 -38.64 25.35
N TRP A 133 20.35 -39.29 26.43
CA TRP A 133 20.41 -38.66 27.75
C TRP A 133 21.43 -37.50 27.77
N THR A 134 20.99 -36.31 28.21
CA THR A 134 21.86 -35.17 28.49
C THR A 134 22.21 -35.15 29.97
N GLY A 135 23.29 -35.85 30.35
CA GLY A 135 23.71 -36.04 31.74
C GLY A 135 23.58 -37.48 32.20
N THR A 136 23.46 -37.70 33.51
CA THR A 136 23.29 -39.04 34.09
C THR A 136 21.90 -39.59 33.76
N ALA A 137 21.84 -40.75 33.11
CA ALA A 137 20.58 -41.42 32.78
C ALA A 137 19.81 -41.82 34.06
N PRO A 138 18.47 -41.66 34.11
CA PRO A 138 17.67 -42.14 35.24
C PRO A 138 17.79 -43.66 35.39
N THR A 139 17.91 -44.14 36.63
CA THR A 139 17.94 -45.57 36.94
C THR A 139 16.57 -46.03 37.40
N VAL A 140 16.01 -47.07 36.76
CA VAL A 140 14.76 -47.70 37.21
C VAL A 140 15.02 -48.52 38.47
N THR A 141 14.14 -48.37 39.47
CA THR A 141 14.22 -49.10 40.75
C THR A 141 12.91 -49.86 41.00
N ASP A 142 12.94 -50.84 41.89
CA ASP A 142 11.72 -51.57 42.30
C ASP A 142 10.66 -50.63 42.90
N ALA A 143 11.05 -49.47 43.45
CA ALA A 143 10.10 -48.45 43.91
C ALA A 143 9.36 -47.82 42.74
N HIS A 144 10.05 -47.47 41.65
CA HIS A 144 9.43 -46.93 40.44
C HIS A 144 8.48 -47.96 39.80
N VAL A 145 8.87 -49.24 39.75
CA VAL A 145 8.01 -50.32 39.25
C VAL A 145 6.77 -50.51 40.13
N ARG A 146 6.90 -50.45 41.46
CA ARG A 146 5.74 -50.49 42.38
C ARG A 146 4.83 -49.27 42.28
N HIS A 147 5.39 -48.10 41.96
CA HIS A 147 4.60 -46.88 41.70
C HIS A 147 3.95 -46.89 40.30
N GLY A 148 4.42 -47.74 39.39
CA GLY A 148 3.95 -47.85 38.00
C GLY A 148 4.49 -46.76 37.07
N TYR A 149 5.39 -45.89 37.55
CA TYR A 149 6.01 -44.84 36.75
C TYR A 149 7.38 -44.40 37.30
N ILE A 150 8.16 -43.75 36.45
CA ILE A 150 9.35 -42.97 36.80
C ILE A 150 9.22 -41.55 36.23
N LEU A 151 9.64 -40.55 37.01
CA LEU A 151 9.70 -39.16 36.57
C LEU A 151 11.03 -38.88 35.87
N ILE A 152 10.96 -38.38 34.64
CA ILE A 152 12.12 -38.08 33.80
C ILE A 152 12.16 -36.57 33.50
N PRO A 153 13.27 -35.87 33.74
CA PRO A 153 13.38 -34.44 33.45
C PRO A 153 13.40 -34.19 31.94
N VAL A 154 12.51 -33.31 31.47
CA VAL A 154 12.38 -32.86 30.08
C VAL A 154 12.37 -31.33 30.06
N THR A 155 12.87 -30.69 29.00
CA THR A 155 12.78 -29.24 28.82
C THR A 155 11.71 -28.89 27.79
N ASP A 156 10.63 -28.26 28.22
CA ASP A 156 9.66 -27.67 27.30
C ASP A 156 10.21 -26.34 26.76
N ARG A 157 10.42 -26.26 25.45
CA ARG A 157 10.92 -25.07 24.75
C ARG A 157 9.79 -24.23 24.14
N SER A 158 8.53 -24.61 24.35
CA SER A 158 7.36 -23.85 23.87
C SER A 158 6.69 -22.99 24.93
N VAL A 159 7.26 -22.92 26.13
CA VAL A 159 6.86 -21.99 27.19
C VAL A 159 8.09 -21.33 27.80
N THR A 160 8.02 -20.02 27.95
CA THR A 160 9.04 -19.21 28.63
C THR A 160 8.55 -18.94 30.06
N PRO A 161 9.35 -19.19 31.11
CA PRO A 161 8.91 -18.93 32.47
C PRO A 161 8.66 -17.44 32.66
N ALA A 162 7.51 -17.09 33.24
CA ALA A 162 7.17 -15.70 33.52
C ALA A 162 8.15 -15.07 34.53
N THR A 163 8.47 -13.78 34.34
CA THR A 163 9.25 -13.00 35.31
C THR A 163 8.47 -12.82 36.62
N GLU A 164 9.12 -12.37 37.70
CA GLU A 164 8.42 -12.21 38.99
C GLU A 164 7.29 -11.18 38.94
N ASP A 165 7.49 -10.08 38.21
CA ASP A 165 6.46 -9.05 38.01
C ASP A 165 5.35 -9.53 37.06
N GLU A 166 5.68 -10.27 35.99
CA GLU A 166 4.66 -10.93 35.14
C GLU A 166 3.81 -11.93 35.94
N ARG A 167 4.42 -12.72 36.83
CA ARG A 167 3.67 -13.63 37.72
C ARG A 167 2.76 -12.86 38.68
N ARG A 168 3.21 -11.71 39.20
CA ARG A 168 2.36 -10.83 40.03
C ARG A 168 1.15 -10.34 39.24
N GLN A 169 1.37 -9.85 38.01
CA GLN A 169 0.31 -9.42 37.10
C GLN A 169 -0.65 -10.56 36.70
N CYS A 170 -0.14 -11.78 36.47
CA CYS A 170 -0.98 -12.95 36.19
C CYS A 170 -1.86 -13.32 37.41
N CYS A 171 -1.31 -13.27 38.62
CA CYS A 171 -2.08 -13.46 39.86
C CYS A 171 -3.12 -12.35 40.08
N GLU A 172 -2.79 -11.08 39.86
CA GLU A 172 -3.72 -9.95 39.95
C GLU A 172 -4.85 -10.07 38.91
N PHE A 173 -4.52 -10.43 37.67
CA PHE A 173 -5.50 -10.70 36.61
C PHE A 173 -6.44 -11.84 37.00
N LEU A 174 -5.90 -12.99 37.45
CA LEU A 174 -6.70 -14.16 37.82
C LEU A 174 -7.61 -13.86 39.01
N THR A 175 -7.15 -13.11 40.02
CA THR A 175 -8.00 -12.71 41.17
C THR A 175 -9.09 -11.70 40.80
N GLY A 176 -8.94 -10.98 39.69
CA GLY A 176 -9.98 -10.10 39.12
C GLY A 176 -11.07 -10.83 38.33
N LEU A 177 -10.87 -12.09 37.94
CA LEU A 177 -11.87 -12.87 37.19
C LEU A 177 -12.97 -13.44 38.10
N SER A 178 -14.12 -13.76 37.53
CA SER A 178 -15.18 -14.49 38.24
C SER A 178 -14.74 -15.93 38.58
N SER A 179 -15.31 -16.53 39.63
CA SER A 179 -14.93 -17.90 40.04
C SER A 179 -15.11 -18.93 38.92
N ALA A 180 -16.14 -18.79 38.09
CA ALA A 180 -16.38 -19.67 36.94
C ALA A 180 -15.29 -19.54 35.86
N GLU A 181 -14.75 -18.34 35.64
CA GLU A 181 -13.62 -18.13 34.73
C GLU A 181 -12.31 -18.64 35.31
N GLN A 182 -12.06 -18.45 36.62
CA GLN A 182 -10.90 -19.01 37.31
C GLN A 182 -10.90 -20.55 37.21
N GLU A 183 -12.05 -21.20 37.44
CA GLU A 183 -12.21 -22.64 37.28
C GLU A 183 -11.98 -23.09 35.82
N ALA A 184 -12.40 -22.32 34.82
CA ALA A 184 -12.15 -22.61 33.41
C ALA A 184 -10.66 -22.46 33.02
N PHE A 185 -9.94 -21.51 33.62
CA PHE A 185 -8.48 -21.36 33.47
C PHE A 185 -7.72 -22.52 34.10
N ASP A 186 -8.05 -22.88 35.34
CA ASP A 186 -7.40 -23.98 36.05
C ASP A 186 -7.72 -25.33 35.38
N ALA A 187 -8.94 -25.55 34.87
CA ALA A 187 -9.32 -26.77 34.14
C ALA A 187 -8.58 -26.94 32.80
N GLU A 188 -8.38 -25.87 32.04
CA GLU A 188 -7.54 -25.91 30.82
C GLU A 188 -6.06 -26.12 31.19
N THR A 189 -5.59 -25.50 32.27
CA THR A 189 -4.21 -25.68 32.76
C THR A 189 -3.99 -27.15 33.15
N ASP A 190 -4.91 -27.75 33.91
CA ASP A 190 -4.92 -29.19 34.23
C ASP A 190 -4.88 -30.04 32.95
N ARG A 191 -5.70 -29.73 31.94
CA ARG A 191 -5.73 -30.44 30.65
C ARG A 191 -4.37 -30.39 29.93
N ARG A 192 -3.80 -29.19 29.75
CA ARG A 192 -2.48 -28.98 29.11
C ARG A 192 -1.37 -29.66 29.91
N PHE A 193 -1.44 -29.59 31.23
CA PHE A 193 -0.48 -30.21 32.13
C PHE A 193 -0.49 -31.74 31.99
N TRP A 194 -1.67 -32.38 32.02
CA TRP A 194 -1.77 -33.83 31.84
C TRP A 194 -1.35 -34.28 30.44
N GLU A 195 -1.72 -33.54 29.40
CA GLU A 195 -1.33 -33.80 28.01
C GLU A 195 0.21 -33.84 27.87
N ARG A 196 0.89 -32.81 28.39
CA ARG A 196 2.36 -32.66 28.28
C ARG A 196 3.18 -33.53 29.23
N THR A 197 2.64 -33.88 30.41
CA THR A 197 3.41 -34.62 31.44
C THR A 197 3.06 -36.10 31.55
N GLN A 198 1.87 -36.51 31.11
CA GLN A 198 1.24 -37.82 31.40
C GLN A 198 1.12 -38.17 32.89
N TYR A 199 1.40 -37.23 33.81
CA TYR A 199 1.38 -37.46 35.25
C TYR A 199 -0.05 -37.46 35.78
N ARG A 200 -0.50 -38.63 36.27
CA ARG A 200 -1.81 -38.85 36.92
C ARG A 200 -2.99 -38.17 36.20
N VAL A 201 -3.09 -38.40 34.88
CA VAL A 201 -4.13 -37.83 34.00
C VAL A 201 -5.52 -37.89 34.64
N GLY A 202 -6.18 -36.74 34.76
CA GLY A 202 -7.49 -36.60 35.39
C GLY A 202 -7.48 -36.35 36.91
N GLN A 203 -6.31 -36.30 37.56
CA GLN A 203 -6.17 -36.00 38.99
C GLN A 203 -5.49 -34.64 39.19
N ARG A 204 -6.08 -33.80 40.05
CA ARG A 204 -5.47 -32.53 40.48
C ARG A 204 -4.22 -32.76 41.32
N LEU A 205 -3.26 -31.85 41.23
CA LEU A 205 -2.04 -31.89 42.04
C LEU A 205 -2.37 -31.78 43.54
N GLY A 206 -1.82 -32.71 44.33
CA GLY A 206 -1.96 -32.75 45.78
C GLY A 206 -0.73 -32.22 46.52
N GLY A 207 -0.48 -32.76 47.71
CA GLY A 207 0.66 -32.40 48.57
C GLY A 207 1.84 -33.38 48.54
N SER A 208 1.84 -34.39 47.67
CA SER A 208 2.93 -35.39 47.65
C SER A 208 4.27 -34.78 47.17
N PRO A 209 5.43 -35.42 47.43
CA PRO A 209 6.71 -34.95 46.92
C PRO A 209 6.71 -34.76 45.40
N ASP A 210 6.13 -35.71 44.67
CA ASP A 210 5.98 -35.65 43.20
C ASP A 210 5.09 -34.50 42.76
N ASP A 211 3.95 -34.27 43.42
CA ASP A 211 3.05 -33.15 43.10
C ASP A 211 3.75 -31.80 43.28
N ARG A 212 4.58 -31.67 44.33
CA ARG A 212 5.39 -30.47 44.60
C ARG A 212 6.51 -30.26 43.58
N ALA A 213 7.04 -31.34 42.98
CA ALA A 213 7.99 -31.25 41.88
C ALA A 213 7.32 -30.84 40.55
N MET A 214 6.03 -31.17 40.38
CA MET A 214 5.23 -30.83 39.20
C MET A 214 4.63 -29.42 39.24
N ALA A 215 4.26 -28.93 40.42
CA ALA A 215 3.55 -27.66 40.59
C ALA A 215 4.21 -26.44 39.90
N PRO A 216 5.55 -26.25 39.88
CA PRO A 216 6.16 -25.12 39.17
C PRO A 216 5.86 -25.10 37.67
N TYR A 217 5.79 -26.27 37.02
CA TYR A 217 5.46 -26.36 35.58
C TYR A 217 3.98 -26.12 35.31
N TRP A 218 3.10 -26.61 36.19
CA TRP A 218 1.66 -26.29 36.14
C TRP A 218 1.43 -24.77 36.24
N MET A 219 2.13 -24.08 37.16
CA MET A 219 2.05 -22.63 37.29
C MET A 219 2.50 -21.91 36.00
N VAL A 220 3.63 -22.34 35.40
CA VAL A 220 4.09 -21.80 34.11
C VAL A 220 3.04 -21.97 33.01
N LEU A 221 2.35 -23.11 32.93
CA LEU A 221 1.30 -23.33 31.93
C LEU A 221 0.10 -22.40 32.14
N ARG A 222 -0.26 -22.10 33.40
CA ARG A 222 -1.33 -21.15 33.72
C ARG A 222 -0.94 -19.72 33.39
N ASP A 223 0.25 -19.31 33.79
CA ASP A 223 0.79 -17.97 33.51
C ASP A 223 0.88 -17.75 31.98
N ASP A 224 1.30 -18.77 31.23
CA ASP A 224 1.33 -18.73 29.77
C ASP A 224 -0.07 -18.59 29.15
N LEU A 225 -1.07 -19.33 29.65
CA LEU A 225 -2.46 -19.21 29.20
C LEU A 225 -3.06 -17.84 29.52
N ILE A 226 -2.70 -17.23 30.66
CA ILE A 226 -3.10 -15.86 31.02
C ILE A 226 -2.47 -14.84 30.07
N ARG A 227 -1.15 -14.94 29.80
CA ARG A 227 -0.47 -14.09 28.80
C ARG A 227 -1.11 -14.22 27.43
N GLN A 228 -1.51 -15.43 27.01
CA GLN A 228 -2.24 -15.64 25.75
C GLN A 228 -3.58 -14.88 25.72
N ARG A 229 -4.40 -14.93 26.79
CA ARG A 229 -5.65 -14.13 26.88
C ARG A 229 -5.38 -12.63 26.84
N GLN A 230 -4.33 -12.16 27.52
CA GLN A 230 -3.94 -10.74 27.53
C GLN A 230 -3.47 -10.28 26.14
N ALA A 231 -2.69 -11.09 25.43
CA ALA A 231 -2.28 -10.81 24.05
C ALA A 231 -3.48 -10.73 23.09
N ILE A 232 -4.46 -11.63 23.22
CA ILE A 232 -5.72 -11.57 22.45
C ILE A 232 -6.51 -10.29 22.75
N ALA A 233 -6.56 -9.86 24.02
CA ALA A 233 -7.22 -8.61 24.40
C ALA A 233 -6.49 -7.36 23.87
N ALA A 234 -5.15 -7.44 23.72
CA ALA A 234 -4.28 -6.35 23.26
C ALA A 234 -4.13 -6.27 21.72
N LEU A 235 -4.82 -7.12 20.94
CA LEU A 235 -4.80 -7.07 19.48
C LEU A 235 -5.26 -5.70 18.95
N SER A 236 -4.67 -5.26 17.84
CA SER A 236 -5.01 -3.98 17.21
C SER A 236 -6.46 -3.96 16.71
N PRO A 237 -7.11 -2.78 16.63
CA PRO A 237 -8.48 -2.66 16.12
C PRO A 237 -8.67 -3.27 14.73
N ASP A 238 -7.68 -3.14 13.84
CA ASP A 238 -7.74 -3.65 12.48
C ASP A 238 -7.71 -5.19 12.43
N VAL A 239 -6.84 -5.82 13.23
CA VAL A 239 -6.76 -7.28 13.36
C VAL A 239 -8.05 -7.81 14.01
N ARG A 240 -8.54 -7.15 15.06
CA ARG A 240 -9.82 -7.50 15.71
C ARG A 240 -11.01 -7.39 14.75
N ALA A 241 -11.02 -6.39 13.86
CA ALA A 241 -12.05 -6.23 12.85
C ALA A 241 -12.03 -7.33 11.75
N VAL A 242 -10.89 -7.99 11.52
CA VAL A 242 -10.81 -9.18 10.65
C VAL A 242 -11.27 -10.45 11.38
N LEU A 243 -10.84 -10.63 12.64
CA LEU A 243 -11.15 -11.81 13.44
C LEU A 243 -12.63 -11.83 13.88
N GLY A 244 -13.24 -10.66 14.07
CA GLY A 244 -14.62 -10.46 14.49
C GLY A 244 -14.78 -10.50 16.01
N GLU A 245 -15.34 -9.44 16.60
CA GLU A 245 -15.52 -9.34 18.06
C GLU A 245 -16.35 -10.48 18.66
N GLU A 246 -17.37 -10.97 17.94
CA GLU A 246 -18.19 -12.12 18.39
C GLU A 246 -17.36 -13.41 18.47
N ASN A 247 -16.48 -13.66 17.48
CA ASN A 247 -15.58 -14.82 17.50
C ASN A 247 -14.52 -14.69 18.60
N LEU A 248 -14.00 -13.47 18.82
CA LEU A 248 -13.04 -13.18 19.90
C LEU A 248 -13.66 -13.30 21.30
N GLN A 249 -14.99 -13.14 21.44
CA GLN A 249 -15.70 -13.41 22.69
C GLN A 249 -16.01 -14.91 22.88
N ALA A 250 -16.19 -15.65 21.78
CA ALA A 250 -16.50 -17.09 21.78
C ALA A 250 -15.25 -18.01 21.76
N VAL A 251 -14.04 -17.45 21.65
CA VAL A 251 -12.80 -18.24 21.51
C VAL A 251 -12.50 -19.09 22.75
N ARG A 252 -12.29 -20.39 22.55
CA ARG A 252 -11.93 -21.34 23.61
C ARG A 252 -10.47 -21.18 23.99
N HIS A 253 -10.15 -21.53 25.24
CA HIS A 253 -8.76 -21.50 25.72
C HIS A 253 -7.83 -22.38 24.85
N ASP A 254 -8.30 -23.55 24.40
CA ASP A 254 -7.61 -24.45 23.46
C ASP A 254 -7.10 -23.75 22.19
N ASP A 255 -7.88 -22.81 21.67
CA ASP A 255 -7.67 -22.16 20.37
C ASP A 255 -6.68 -21.00 20.43
N TYR A 256 -6.39 -20.48 21.64
CA TYR A 256 -5.55 -19.29 21.82
C TYR A 256 -4.22 -19.31 21.04
N PRO A 257 -3.45 -20.42 20.99
CA PRO A 257 -2.19 -20.45 20.24
C PRO A 257 -2.39 -20.35 18.72
N THR A 258 -3.52 -20.83 18.19
CA THR A 258 -3.84 -20.72 16.76
C THR A 258 -4.38 -19.34 16.43
N LEU A 259 -5.27 -18.80 17.26
CA LEU A 259 -5.75 -17.43 17.13
C LEU A 259 -4.59 -16.42 17.11
N LEU A 260 -3.61 -16.57 18.01
CA LEU A 260 -2.44 -15.69 18.07
C LEU A 260 -1.55 -15.80 16.83
N ARG A 261 -1.31 -17.01 16.28
CA ARG A 261 -0.59 -17.13 14.98
C ARG A 261 -1.33 -16.44 13.84
N VAL A 262 -2.66 -16.56 13.77
CA VAL A 262 -3.47 -15.86 12.77
C VAL A 262 -3.37 -14.35 12.98
N ALA A 263 -3.45 -13.87 14.22
CA ALA A 263 -3.33 -12.47 14.56
C ALA A 263 -1.94 -11.90 14.22
N ASP A 264 -0.86 -12.64 14.48
CA ASP A 264 0.51 -12.26 14.11
C ASP A 264 0.69 -12.19 12.58
N LYS A 265 0.09 -13.12 11.83
CA LYS A 265 0.07 -13.10 10.35
C LYS A 265 -0.70 -11.88 9.82
N LEU A 266 -1.86 -11.57 10.41
CA LEU A 266 -2.64 -10.39 10.05
C LEU A 266 -1.93 -9.08 10.44
N ALA A 267 -1.21 -9.04 11.56
CA ALA A 267 -0.45 -7.87 12.00
C ALA A 267 0.77 -7.56 11.11
N GLN A 268 1.24 -8.53 10.32
CA GLN A 268 2.29 -8.32 9.31
C GLN A 268 1.76 -7.70 8.01
N LEU A 269 0.44 -7.74 7.78
CA LEU A 269 -0.18 -7.11 6.62
C LEU A 269 -0.34 -5.60 6.85
N SER A 270 -0.03 -4.81 5.82
CA SER A 270 -0.33 -3.37 5.85
C SER A 270 -1.84 -3.09 5.88
N PRO A 271 -2.30 -1.88 6.27
CA PRO A 271 -3.73 -1.55 6.27
C PRO A 271 -4.42 -1.76 4.91
N ALA A 272 -3.72 -1.52 3.80
CA ALA A 272 -4.25 -1.78 2.46
C ALA A 272 -4.35 -3.28 2.14
N GLU A 273 -3.41 -4.10 2.62
CA GLU A 273 -3.45 -5.56 2.45
C GLU A 273 -4.51 -6.21 3.34
N LEU A 274 -4.74 -5.68 4.55
CA LEU A 274 -5.89 -6.05 5.39
C LEU A 274 -7.22 -5.68 4.73
N ALA A 275 -7.30 -4.50 4.10
CA ALA A 275 -8.49 -4.10 3.34
C ALA A 275 -8.69 -4.98 2.09
N GLU A 276 -7.63 -5.32 1.35
CA GLU A 276 -7.68 -6.26 0.23
C GLU A 276 -8.16 -7.64 0.68
N TYR A 277 -7.57 -8.19 1.74
CA TYR A 277 -7.96 -9.48 2.30
C TYR A 277 -9.45 -9.49 2.67
N ARG A 278 -9.90 -8.51 3.49
CA ARG A 278 -11.31 -8.38 3.88
C ARG A 278 -12.24 -8.33 2.68
N GLY A 279 -11.89 -7.50 1.69
CA GLY A 279 -12.64 -7.35 0.45
C GLY A 279 -12.66 -8.58 -0.48
N ARG A 280 -11.98 -9.67 -0.13
CA ARG A 280 -11.92 -10.93 -0.89
C ARG A 280 -12.45 -12.15 -0.12
N VAL A 281 -12.81 -12.03 1.16
CA VAL A 281 -13.31 -13.15 1.98
C VAL A 281 -14.77 -13.47 1.64
N THR A 282 -15.02 -14.66 1.08
CA THR A 282 -16.35 -15.09 0.58
C THR A 282 -17.09 -16.09 1.49
N ALA A 283 -16.59 -16.30 2.70
CA ALA A 283 -17.15 -17.19 3.72
C ALA A 283 -16.74 -16.75 5.14
N SER A 284 -17.55 -17.08 6.15
CA SER A 284 -17.17 -17.06 7.56
C SER A 284 -16.83 -18.48 8.04
N THR A 285 -15.93 -18.58 9.02
CA THR A 285 -15.62 -19.83 9.72
C THR A 285 -15.37 -19.56 11.19
N THR A 286 -15.73 -20.52 12.04
CA THR A 286 -15.35 -20.55 13.47
C THR A 286 -14.13 -21.45 13.71
N HIS A 287 -13.60 -22.09 12.67
CA HIS A 287 -12.41 -22.93 12.75
C HIS A 287 -11.15 -22.11 12.43
N TRP A 288 -10.38 -21.79 13.47
CA TRP A 288 -9.18 -20.95 13.34
C TRP A 288 -8.12 -21.50 12.38
N GLY A 289 -8.04 -22.82 12.19
CA GLY A 289 -7.16 -23.44 11.20
C GLY A 289 -7.58 -23.19 9.74
N GLU A 290 -8.89 -23.09 9.46
CA GLU A 290 -9.39 -22.71 8.13
C GLU A 290 -9.12 -21.23 7.85
N LEU A 291 -9.26 -20.38 8.89
CA LEU A 291 -8.89 -18.97 8.81
C LEU A 291 -7.37 -18.79 8.61
N GLU A 292 -6.54 -19.56 9.32
CA GLU A 292 -5.08 -19.58 9.14
C GLU A 292 -4.72 -19.94 7.70
N ALA A 293 -5.29 -21.01 7.15
CA ALA A 293 -5.10 -21.42 5.76
C ALA A 293 -5.68 -20.43 4.72
N SER A 294 -6.63 -19.57 5.12
CA SER A 294 -7.12 -18.47 4.27
C SER A 294 -6.11 -17.33 4.21
N VAL A 295 -5.59 -16.90 5.37
CA VAL A 295 -4.56 -15.85 5.47
C VAL A 295 -3.25 -16.30 4.79
N ASP A 296 -2.83 -17.56 4.98
CA ASP A 296 -1.60 -18.08 4.37
C ASP A 296 -1.66 -18.11 2.84
N ARG A 297 -2.82 -18.47 2.26
CA ARG A 297 -3.02 -18.41 0.80
C ARG A 297 -2.96 -16.99 0.27
N PHE A 298 -3.55 -16.02 0.98
CA PHE A 298 -3.47 -14.61 0.61
C PHE A 298 -2.03 -14.09 0.66
N ILE A 299 -1.27 -14.40 1.72
CA ILE A 299 0.15 -14.02 1.85
C ILE A 299 0.99 -14.64 0.72
N ALA A 300 0.79 -15.92 0.40
CA ALA A 300 1.51 -16.59 -0.68
C ALA A 300 1.22 -15.97 -2.06
N GLU A 301 -0.05 -15.69 -2.36
CA GLU A 301 -0.46 -15.04 -3.62
C GLU A 301 0.15 -13.63 -3.75
N ARG A 302 0.17 -12.85 -2.65
CA ARG A 302 0.80 -11.53 -2.60
C ARG A 302 2.31 -11.61 -2.88
N GLN A 303 3.00 -12.59 -2.30
CA GLN A 303 4.44 -12.80 -2.54
C GLN A 303 4.73 -13.21 -4.00
N GLU A 304 3.92 -14.10 -4.59
CA GLU A 304 4.03 -14.48 -6.01
C GLU A 304 3.82 -13.26 -6.92
N ARG A 305 2.77 -12.46 -6.67
CA ARG A 305 2.49 -11.23 -7.43
C ARG A 305 3.60 -10.20 -7.30
N GLN A 306 4.18 -10.03 -6.11
CA GLN A 306 5.30 -9.11 -5.88
C GLN A 306 6.53 -9.54 -6.69
N ALA A 307 6.85 -10.84 -6.71
CA ALA A 307 7.94 -11.37 -7.52
C ALA A 307 7.69 -11.19 -9.04
N ALA A 308 6.48 -11.46 -9.52
CA ALA A 308 6.09 -11.26 -10.91
C ALA A 308 6.18 -9.77 -11.32
N THR A 309 5.74 -8.86 -10.46
CA THR A 309 5.89 -7.41 -10.68
C THR A 309 7.36 -6.98 -10.72
N GLN A 310 8.23 -7.52 -9.85
CA GLN A 310 9.67 -7.23 -9.89
C GLN A 310 10.34 -7.74 -11.18
N GLU A 311 9.99 -8.94 -11.66
CA GLU A 311 10.47 -9.42 -12.96
C GLU A 311 9.97 -8.53 -14.11
N ARG A 312 8.69 -8.14 -14.09
CA ARG A 312 8.12 -7.22 -15.08
C ARG A 312 8.87 -5.89 -15.11
N GLU A 313 9.19 -5.30 -13.95
CA GLU A 313 9.92 -4.03 -13.85
C GLU A 313 11.34 -4.13 -14.46
N GLN A 314 12.02 -5.27 -14.31
CA GLN A 314 13.31 -5.52 -14.97
C GLN A 314 13.16 -5.59 -16.49
N ILE A 315 12.15 -6.30 -16.99
CA ILE A 315 11.87 -6.44 -18.43
C ILE A 315 11.46 -5.09 -19.04
N VAL A 316 10.59 -4.34 -18.36
CA VAL A 316 10.19 -2.97 -18.70
C VAL A 316 11.42 -2.08 -18.83
N THR A 317 12.33 -2.12 -17.86
CA THR A 317 13.58 -1.34 -17.90
C THR A 317 14.46 -1.71 -19.11
N GLN A 318 14.51 -2.98 -19.51
CA GLN A 318 15.28 -3.43 -20.69
C GLN A 318 14.64 -3.00 -22.03
N LEU A 319 13.31 -2.87 -22.07
CA LEU A 319 12.56 -2.45 -23.27
C LEU A 319 12.39 -0.93 -23.37
N TYR A 320 12.63 -0.17 -22.30
CA TYR A 320 12.43 1.28 -22.26
C TYR A 320 13.18 2.00 -23.39
N GLY A 321 12.49 2.90 -24.10
CA GLY A 321 13.04 3.65 -25.23
C GLY A 321 13.19 2.87 -26.54
N LEU A 322 12.84 1.58 -26.60
CA LEU A 322 13.02 0.75 -27.81
C LEU A 322 11.82 0.75 -28.77
N ARG A 323 11.01 1.82 -28.79
CA ARG A 323 9.78 1.92 -29.61
C ARG A 323 10.08 1.76 -31.10
N GLU A 324 10.98 2.56 -31.63
CA GLU A 324 11.35 2.61 -33.05
C GLU A 324 12.06 1.30 -33.47
N LEU A 325 12.81 0.71 -32.54
CA LEU A 325 13.51 -0.56 -32.74
C LEU A 325 12.52 -1.74 -32.79
N TYR A 326 11.51 -1.76 -31.91
CA TYR A 326 10.41 -2.72 -31.95
C TYR A 326 9.59 -2.61 -33.24
N GLN A 327 9.27 -1.38 -33.68
CA GLN A 327 8.55 -1.16 -34.94
C GLN A 327 9.32 -1.71 -36.16
N ARG A 328 10.65 -1.46 -36.23
CA ARG A 328 11.50 -2.04 -37.29
C ARG A 328 11.56 -3.57 -37.20
N TYR A 329 11.62 -4.14 -36.00
CA TYR A 329 11.52 -5.58 -35.77
C TYR A 329 10.18 -6.17 -36.27
N ARG A 330 9.02 -5.56 -35.95
CA ARG A 330 7.72 -6.03 -36.44
C ARG A 330 7.57 -5.89 -37.95
N LEU A 331 8.10 -4.81 -38.57
CA LEU A 331 8.13 -4.66 -40.02
C LEU A 331 8.99 -5.75 -40.69
N TYR A 332 10.16 -6.06 -40.13
CA TYR A 332 10.99 -7.17 -40.60
C TYR A 332 10.24 -8.52 -40.48
N MET A 333 9.62 -8.79 -39.33
CA MET A 333 8.87 -10.04 -39.09
C MET A 333 7.66 -10.20 -40.02
N SER A 334 6.94 -9.13 -40.36
CA SER A 334 5.82 -9.19 -41.32
C SER A 334 6.31 -9.46 -42.75
N MET A 335 7.42 -8.83 -43.17
CA MET A 335 8.05 -9.13 -44.47
C MET A 335 8.51 -10.59 -44.58
N VAL A 336 9.15 -11.14 -43.53
CA VAL A 336 9.58 -12.55 -43.50
C VAL A 336 8.39 -13.51 -43.55
N THR A 337 7.33 -13.22 -42.79
CA THR A 337 6.12 -14.08 -42.74
C THR A 337 5.36 -14.06 -44.07
N ASN A 338 5.20 -12.89 -44.68
CA ASN A 338 4.55 -12.76 -45.98
C ASN A 338 5.36 -13.42 -47.11
N ASN A 339 6.69 -13.37 -47.06
CA ASN A 339 7.54 -14.00 -48.09
C ASN A 339 7.57 -15.54 -47.96
N THR A 340 7.44 -16.08 -46.75
CA THR A 340 7.36 -17.54 -46.53
C THR A 340 6.00 -18.12 -46.91
N ALA A 341 4.91 -17.38 -46.72
CA ALA A 341 3.57 -17.80 -47.16
C ALA A 341 3.44 -18.00 -48.69
N ILE A 342 4.23 -17.26 -49.48
CA ILE A 342 4.26 -17.37 -50.96
C ILE A 342 5.01 -18.63 -51.44
N LEU A 343 5.83 -19.25 -50.57
CA LEU A 343 6.68 -20.40 -50.89
C LEU A 343 6.14 -21.74 -50.35
N ALA A 344 5.01 -21.74 -49.64
CA ALA A 344 4.36 -22.98 -49.21
C ALA A 344 3.72 -23.71 -50.41
N PRO A 345 4.07 -24.98 -50.69
CA PRO A 345 3.45 -25.74 -51.77
C PRO A 345 2.02 -26.14 -51.36
N SER A 346 1.05 -25.30 -51.69
CA SER A 346 -0.37 -25.70 -51.62
C SER A 346 -0.61 -26.83 -52.61
N GLY A 347 -0.90 -28.02 -52.09
CA GLY A 347 -1.08 -29.28 -52.85
C GLY A 347 -2.33 -29.34 -53.74
N GLY A 348 -2.85 -28.19 -54.19
CA GLY A 348 -3.95 -28.09 -55.15
C GLY A 348 -3.40 -28.04 -56.58
N ALA A 349 -3.31 -29.20 -57.24
CA ALA A 349 -3.01 -29.28 -58.66
C ALA A 349 -4.16 -28.71 -59.51
N GLY A 350 -4.20 -27.39 -59.68
CA GLY A 350 -5.24 -26.66 -60.41
C GLY A 350 -4.70 -25.36 -60.99
N ALA A 351 -4.54 -25.32 -62.30
CA ALA A 351 -3.83 -24.27 -63.02
C ALA A 351 -4.36 -22.84 -62.77
N MET A 352 -3.49 -21.95 -62.28
CA MET A 352 -3.57 -20.51 -62.55
C MET A 352 -2.19 -19.83 -62.61
N SER A 353 -1.97 -19.14 -63.73
CA SER A 353 -1.18 -17.90 -63.90
C SER A 353 0.26 -17.83 -63.34
N GLY A 354 1.23 -18.10 -64.22
CA GLY A 354 2.68 -17.94 -63.99
C GLY A 354 3.20 -16.49 -63.90
N LEU A 355 2.51 -15.60 -63.18
CA LEU A 355 2.94 -14.24 -62.88
C LEU A 355 3.27 -14.01 -61.39
N GLY A 356 3.02 -15.00 -60.52
CA GLY A 356 3.24 -14.89 -59.06
C GLY A 356 4.67 -15.15 -58.58
N MET A 357 5.51 -15.88 -59.31
CA MET A 357 6.86 -16.24 -58.84
C MET A 357 7.89 -15.10 -58.93
N GLY A 358 7.62 -14.02 -59.66
CA GLY A 358 8.57 -12.92 -59.88
C GLY A 358 8.69 -11.94 -58.71
N THR A 359 7.68 -11.83 -57.85
CA THR A 359 7.61 -10.79 -56.81
C THR A 359 8.31 -11.17 -55.50
N GLY A 360 8.37 -12.46 -55.14
CA GLY A 360 9.03 -12.93 -53.91
C GLY A 360 10.56 -12.74 -53.92
N LEU A 361 11.21 -12.87 -55.09
CA LEU A 361 12.65 -12.72 -55.22
C LEU A 361 13.13 -11.26 -55.16
N GLY A 362 12.28 -10.30 -55.57
CA GLY A 362 12.62 -8.87 -55.60
C GLY A 362 12.86 -8.26 -54.22
N ASN A 363 12.21 -8.79 -53.18
CA ASN A 363 12.30 -8.26 -51.82
C ASN A 363 13.43 -8.90 -50.99
N GLN A 364 14.04 -9.99 -51.43
CA GLN A 364 15.06 -10.70 -50.66
C GLN A 364 16.31 -9.85 -50.31
N PRO A 365 16.85 -8.99 -51.22
CA PRO A 365 17.95 -8.09 -50.87
C PRO A 365 17.56 -7.07 -49.78
N THR A 366 16.31 -6.59 -49.80
CA THR A 366 15.77 -5.66 -48.80
C THR A 366 15.61 -6.34 -47.44
N ILE A 367 15.04 -7.56 -47.41
CA ILE A 367 14.91 -8.36 -46.20
C ILE A 367 16.28 -8.68 -45.59
N ASN A 368 17.27 -9.05 -46.41
CA ASN A 368 18.63 -9.33 -45.95
C ASN A 368 19.32 -8.07 -45.39
N ARG A 369 19.11 -6.90 -46.00
CA ARG A 369 19.63 -5.62 -45.50
C ARG A 369 19.00 -5.26 -44.16
N MET A 370 17.66 -5.24 -44.09
CA MET A 370 16.92 -4.97 -42.86
C MET A 370 17.31 -5.93 -41.74
N ARG A 371 17.51 -7.22 -42.05
CA ARG A 371 18.04 -8.19 -41.09
C ARG A 371 19.40 -7.75 -40.56
N SER A 372 20.36 -7.45 -41.43
CA SER A 372 21.73 -7.08 -41.02
C SER A 372 21.77 -5.80 -40.19
N GLU A 373 20.97 -4.79 -40.55
CA GLU A 373 20.83 -3.54 -39.78
C GLU A 373 20.21 -3.81 -38.41
N LEU A 374 19.12 -4.59 -38.37
CA LEU A 374 18.42 -4.92 -37.13
C LEU A 374 19.24 -5.85 -36.21
N GLU A 375 20.03 -6.77 -36.75
CA GLU A 375 20.93 -7.65 -35.98
C GLU A 375 22.07 -6.85 -35.34
N ALA A 376 22.55 -5.78 -35.99
CA ALA A 376 23.55 -4.87 -35.44
C ALA A 376 22.95 -3.99 -34.33
N ASP A 377 21.79 -3.37 -34.57
CA ASP A 377 21.10 -2.54 -33.58
C ASP A 377 20.64 -3.35 -32.35
N LEU A 378 20.30 -4.63 -32.53
CA LEU A 378 19.92 -5.54 -31.45
C LEU A 378 21.09 -6.31 -30.82
N ALA A 379 22.34 -6.08 -31.24
CA ALA A 379 23.50 -6.75 -30.65
C ALA A 379 23.58 -6.65 -29.11
N PRO A 380 23.27 -5.50 -28.46
CA PRO A 380 23.22 -5.41 -26.99
C PRO A 380 22.18 -6.32 -26.32
N TYR A 381 21.17 -6.77 -27.07
CA TYR A 381 20.05 -7.59 -26.61
C TYR A 381 20.16 -9.06 -27.08
N GLY A 382 21.31 -9.48 -27.61
CA GLY A 382 21.49 -10.83 -28.17
C GLY A 382 20.92 -11.02 -29.58
N GLY A 383 20.88 -9.94 -30.38
CA GLY A 383 20.36 -9.94 -31.75
C GLY A 383 18.84 -10.10 -31.82
N ILE A 384 18.32 -10.40 -33.01
CA ILE A 384 16.90 -10.60 -33.28
C ILE A 384 16.34 -11.75 -32.41
N ALA A 385 17.14 -12.79 -32.17
CA ALA A 385 16.74 -13.93 -31.35
C ALA A 385 16.56 -13.55 -29.87
N GLY A 386 17.54 -12.83 -29.29
CA GLY A 386 17.47 -12.37 -27.91
C GLY A 386 16.38 -11.32 -27.68
N PHE A 387 16.22 -10.36 -28.59
CA PHE A 387 15.13 -9.39 -28.53
C PHE A 387 13.74 -10.03 -28.64
N LYS A 388 13.57 -11.04 -29.52
CA LYS A 388 12.33 -11.83 -29.59
C LYS A 388 12.04 -12.58 -28.29
N ALA A 389 13.07 -13.08 -27.60
CA ALA A 389 12.90 -13.69 -26.28
C ALA A 389 12.52 -12.66 -25.21
N LEU A 390 13.09 -11.44 -25.27
CA LEU A 390 12.75 -10.33 -24.37
C LEU A 390 11.29 -9.88 -24.54
N VAL A 391 10.83 -9.69 -25.78
CA VAL A 391 9.43 -9.37 -26.11
C VAL A 391 8.49 -10.45 -25.57
N ARG A 392 8.81 -11.74 -25.76
CA ARG A 392 8.00 -12.85 -25.22
C ARG A 392 7.95 -12.91 -23.71
N ARG A 393 9.06 -12.60 -23.02
CA ARG A 393 9.05 -12.49 -21.56
C ARG A 393 8.18 -11.33 -21.08
N TYR A 394 8.15 -10.21 -21.84
CA TYR A 394 7.23 -9.11 -21.54
C TYR A 394 5.77 -9.50 -21.74
N GLU A 395 5.43 -10.16 -22.85
CA GLU A 395 4.10 -10.74 -23.12
C GLU A 395 3.66 -11.62 -21.93
N GLN A 396 4.49 -12.60 -21.54
CA GLN A 396 4.20 -13.52 -20.43
C GLN A 396 4.05 -12.82 -19.06
N ALA A 397 4.91 -11.87 -18.73
CA ALA A 397 4.83 -11.11 -17.48
C ALA A 397 3.57 -10.23 -17.43
N TYR A 398 3.16 -9.67 -18.58
CA TYR A 398 1.90 -8.94 -18.70
C TYR A 398 0.68 -9.86 -18.58
N GLU A 399 0.69 -11.04 -19.21
CA GLU A 399 -0.36 -12.06 -19.09
C GLU A 399 -0.56 -12.47 -17.62
N GLN A 400 0.53 -12.81 -16.93
CA GLN A 400 0.49 -13.26 -15.53
C GLN A 400 -0.09 -12.20 -14.58
N GLU A 401 0.38 -10.94 -14.65
CA GLU A 401 -0.17 -9.86 -13.81
C GLU A 401 -1.62 -9.54 -14.19
N THR A 402 -1.99 -9.60 -15.48
CA THR A 402 -3.38 -9.38 -15.91
C THR A 402 -4.32 -10.47 -15.38
N LEU A 403 -3.89 -11.72 -15.33
CA LEU A 403 -4.65 -12.82 -14.74
C LEU A 403 -4.77 -12.68 -13.21
N ALA A 404 -3.71 -12.19 -12.53
CA ALA A 404 -3.78 -11.87 -11.11
C ALA A 404 -4.79 -10.73 -10.84
N ILE A 405 -4.77 -9.66 -11.64
CA ILE A 405 -5.76 -8.58 -11.59
C ILE A 405 -7.17 -9.14 -11.80
N ALA A 406 -7.39 -9.99 -12.82
CA ALA A 406 -8.69 -10.61 -13.07
C ALA A 406 -9.20 -11.43 -11.88
N ARG A 407 -8.32 -12.19 -11.20
CA ARG A 407 -8.68 -12.94 -9.99
C ARG A 407 -9.10 -12.00 -8.86
N VAL A 408 -8.33 -10.95 -8.58
CA VAL A 408 -8.68 -9.93 -7.56
C VAL A 408 -10.04 -9.29 -7.85
N MET A 409 -10.30 -8.91 -9.11
CA MET A 409 -11.60 -8.34 -9.52
C MET A 409 -12.76 -9.31 -9.28
N LEU A 410 -12.58 -10.58 -9.63
CA LEU A 410 -13.59 -11.63 -9.46
C LEU A 410 -13.84 -11.99 -7.98
N ASP A 411 -12.78 -12.00 -7.16
CA ASP A 411 -12.86 -12.24 -5.72
C ASP A 411 -13.61 -11.10 -5.01
N GLN A 412 -13.33 -9.85 -5.38
CA GLN A 412 -14.00 -8.66 -4.83
C GLN A 412 -15.48 -8.60 -5.24
N TYR A 413 -15.80 -8.97 -6.48
CA TYR A 413 -17.19 -9.11 -6.89
C TYR A 413 -17.87 -10.26 -6.15
N GLU A 414 -17.22 -11.41 -5.97
CA GLU A 414 -17.79 -12.53 -5.22
C GLU A 414 -18.00 -12.19 -3.73
N HIS A 415 -17.09 -11.44 -3.11
CA HIS A 415 -17.26 -10.92 -1.75
C HIS A 415 -18.48 -10.00 -1.66
N THR A 416 -18.65 -9.07 -2.60
CA THR A 416 -19.84 -8.21 -2.69
C THR A 416 -21.13 -9.05 -2.81
N LEU A 417 -21.12 -10.09 -3.65
CA LEU A 417 -22.24 -11.03 -3.80
C LEU A 417 -22.50 -11.83 -2.51
N TYR A 418 -21.47 -12.20 -1.77
CA TYR A 418 -21.57 -12.88 -0.48
C TYR A 418 -22.21 -11.99 0.60
N GLU A 419 -21.77 -10.74 0.75
CA GLU A 419 -22.38 -9.79 1.70
C GLU A 419 -23.86 -9.55 1.41
N GLN A 420 -24.21 -9.32 0.13
CA GLN A 420 -25.61 -9.16 -0.25
C GLN A 420 -26.39 -10.47 -0.05
N ALA A 421 -25.79 -11.65 -0.26
CA ALA A 421 -26.43 -12.92 0.03
C ALA A 421 -26.79 -13.07 1.52
N GLN A 422 -25.92 -12.62 2.44
CA GLN A 422 -26.22 -12.60 3.88
C GLN A 422 -27.38 -11.66 4.19
N ARG A 423 -27.34 -10.42 3.66
CA ARG A 423 -28.40 -9.43 3.86
C ARG A 423 -29.79 -9.92 3.42
N TYR A 424 -29.88 -10.48 2.21
CA TYR A 424 -31.14 -10.94 1.62
C TYR A 424 -31.61 -12.31 2.11
N GLN A 425 -30.98 -12.92 3.13
CA GLN A 425 -31.60 -14.02 3.89
C GLN A 425 -32.74 -13.54 4.81
N THR A 426 -32.79 -12.24 5.13
CA THR A 426 -33.78 -11.69 6.08
C THR A 426 -35.01 -11.10 5.39
N THR A 427 -36.21 -11.36 5.94
CA THR A 427 -37.47 -10.73 5.49
C THR A 427 -37.45 -9.19 5.63
N THR A 428 -36.65 -8.68 6.57
CA THR A 428 -36.45 -7.23 6.78
C THR A 428 -35.79 -6.58 5.57
N ALA A 429 -34.72 -7.17 5.02
CA ALA A 429 -34.01 -6.62 3.87
C ALA A 429 -34.86 -6.66 2.58
N ASP A 430 -35.65 -7.72 2.41
CA ASP A 430 -36.63 -7.85 1.33
C ASP A 430 -37.69 -6.73 1.40
N THR A 431 -38.31 -6.54 2.57
CA THR A 431 -39.29 -5.49 2.82
C THR A 431 -38.70 -4.08 2.60
N GLN A 432 -37.43 -3.87 2.98
CA GLN A 432 -36.72 -2.62 2.74
C GLN A 432 -36.47 -2.37 1.25
N LEU A 433 -36.01 -3.37 0.50
CA LEU A 433 -35.77 -3.27 -0.95
C LEU A 433 -37.07 -2.95 -1.70
N HIS A 434 -38.14 -3.73 -1.48
CA HIS A 434 -39.44 -3.47 -2.10
C HIS A 434 -39.94 -2.05 -1.80
N ARG A 435 -39.80 -1.58 -0.54
CA ARG A 435 -40.18 -0.20 -0.18
C ARG A 435 -39.29 0.85 -0.87
N ALA A 436 -37.98 0.63 -0.93
CA ALA A 436 -37.04 1.54 -1.58
C ALA A 436 -37.40 1.71 -3.07
N VAL A 437 -37.63 0.60 -3.77
CA VAL A 437 -38.08 0.57 -5.17
C VAL A 437 -39.42 1.29 -5.35
N ALA A 438 -40.42 1.00 -4.51
CA ALA A 438 -41.75 1.60 -4.61
C ALA A 438 -41.73 3.14 -4.49
N VAL A 439 -40.84 3.71 -3.67
CA VAL A 439 -40.69 5.16 -3.49
C VAL A 439 -40.12 5.86 -4.74
N THR A 440 -39.43 5.13 -5.62
CA THR A 440 -38.83 5.72 -6.85
C THR A 440 -39.87 6.07 -7.93
N GLY A 441 -41.10 5.53 -7.84
CA GLY A 441 -42.11 5.66 -8.89
C GLY A 441 -41.86 4.82 -10.16
N ALA A 442 -40.75 4.07 -10.24
CA ALA A 442 -40.32 3.37 -11.46
C ALA A 442 -41.39 2.49 -12.12
N ARG A 443 -42.24 1.81 -11.33
CA ARG A 443 -43.36 1.00 -11.85
C ARG A 443 -44.26 1.79 -12.80
N GLN A 444 -44.54 3.06 -12.49
CA GLN A 444 -45.38 3.93 -13.32
C GLN A 444 -44.70 4.26 -14.65
N HIS A 445 -43.38 4.50 -14.63
CA HIS A 445 -42.59 4.75 -15.84
C HIS A 445 -42.54 3.53 -16.77
N TYR A 446 -42.40 2.31 -16.24
CA TYR A 446 -42.50 1.08 -17.04
C TYR A 446 -43.92 0.83 -17.59
N GLU A 447 -44.96 1.07 -16.77
CA GLU A 447 -46.37 0.99 -17.21
C GLU A 447 -46.73 2.05 -18.29
N GLU A 448 -46.07 3.21 -18.27
CA GLU A 448 -46.15 4.22 -19.34
C GLU A 448 -45.37 3.79 -20.59
N ALA A 449 -44.14 3.31 -20.43
CA ALA A 449 -43.33 2.80 -21.54
C ALA A 449 -44.04 1.70 -22.33
N GLU A 450 -44.68 0.76 -21.63
CA GLU A 450 -45.45 -0.33 -22.22
C GLU A 450 -46.71 0.17 -22.95
N ARG A 451 -47.36 1.22 -22.43
CA ARG A 451 -48.54 1.86 -23.05
C ARG A 451 -48.17 2.57 -24.35
N GLU A 452 -47.08 3.33 -24.34
CA GLU A 452 -46.56 4.03 -25.52
C GLU A 452 -46.06 3.01 -26.57
N ALA A 453 -45.39 1.92 -26.18
CA ALA A 453 -44.98 0.85 -27.09
C ALA A 453 -46.17 0.17 -27.79
N ARG A 454 -47.22 -0.18 -27.05
CA ARG A 454 -48.47 -0.73 -27.61
C ARG A 454 -49.14 0.25 -28.57
N THR A 455 -49.07 1.55 -28.28
CA THR A 455 -49.63 2.60 -29.13
C THR A 455 -48.82 2.76 -30.43
N SER A 456 -47.49 2.76 -30.35
CA SER A 456 -46.59 2.74 -31.51
C SER A 456 -46.87 1.55 -32.44
N MET A 457 -47.00 0.33 -31.88
CA MET A 457 -47.35 -0.87 -32.64
C MET A 457 -48.73 -0.80 -33.31
N ALA A 458 -49.72 -0.15 -32.68
CA ALA A 458 -51.04 0.04 -33.28
C ALA A 458 -50.99 0.95 -34.53
N TYR A 459 -50.13 1.99 -34.51
CA TYR A 459 -49.90 2.83 -35.68
C TYR A 459 -49.09 2.11 -36.77
N GLY A 460 -47.97 1.47 -36.42
CA GLY A 460 -47.09 0.79 -37.37
C GLY A 460 -47.64 -0.51 -37.99
N GLY A 461 -48.68 -1.10 -37.42
CA GLY A 461 -49.39 -2.27 -37.98
C GLY A 461 -50.42 -1.94 -39.07
N SER A 462 -50.66 -0.65 -39.33
CA SER A 462 -51.61 -0.18 -40.36
C SER A 462 -50.95 -0.15 -41.74
N VAL A 463 -51.70 -0.45 -42.81
CA VAL A 463 -51.20 -0.29 -44.19
C VAL A 463 -50.85 1.20 -44.40
N PRO A 464 -49.64 1.55 -44.89
CA PRO A 464 -49.17 2.93 -44.90
C PRO A 464 -49.82 3.76 -46.01
N GLU A 465 -51.01 4.29 -45.73
CA GLU A 465 -51.73 5.21 -46.61
C GLU A 465 -51.42 6.70 -46.35
N SER A 466 -50.71 7.04 -45.26
CA SER A 466 -50.30 8.42 -44.94
C SER A 466 -48.94 8.48 -44.22
N PRO A 467 -48.00 9.36 -44.64
CA PRO A 467 -46.72 9.59 -43.95
C PRO A 467 -46.88 9.97 -42.47
N THR A 468 -48.01 10.59 -42.10
CA THR A 468 -48.30 11.04 -40.73
C THR A 468 -48.43 9.91 -39.72
N MET A 469 -48.68 8.66 -40.17
CA MET A 469 -48.85 7.52 -39.26
C MET A 469 -47.50 6.95 -38.82
N ASP A 470 -46.49 6.98 -39.69
CA ASP A 470 -45.12 6.57 -39.36
C ASP A 470 -44.46 7.56 -38.39
N ASP A 471 -44.68 8.87 -38.60
CA ASP A 471 -44.21 9.92 -37.68
C ASP A 471 -44.81 9.74 -36.26
N LEU A 472 -46.11 9.43 -36.16
CA LEU A 472 -46.77 9.13 -34.88
C LEU A 472 -46.25 7.82 -34.25
N ALA A 473 -46.02 6.78 -35.05
CA ALA A 473 -45.44 5.52 -34.55
C ALA A 473 -44.04 5.74 -33.98
N LEU A 474 -43.21 6.57 -34.64
CA LEU A 474 -41.87 6.94 -34.19
C LEU A 474 -41.90 7.83 -32.93
N GLU A 475 -42.85 8.78 -32.83
CA GLU A 475 -43.04 9.60 -31.64
C GLU A 475 -43.39 8.74 -30.42
N HIS A 476 -44.35 7.82 -30.54
CA HIS A 476 -44.72 6.90 -29.48
C HIS A 476 -43.57 5.93 -29.12
N ALA A 477 -42.76 5.50 -30.09
CA ALA A 477 -41.56 4.70 -29.82
C ALA A 477 -40.52 5.50 -29.01
N SER A 478 -40.30 6.78 -29.34
CA SER A 478 -39.39 7.67 -28.61
C SER A 478 -39.88 7.94 -27.19
N ARG A 479 -41.18 8.15 -26.99
CA ARG A 479 -41.79 8.31 -25.66
C ARG A 479 -41.66 7.04 -24.83
N SER A 480 -41.90 5.88 -25.44
CA SER A 480 -41.70 4.57 -24.80
C SER A 480 -40.26 4.38 -24.32
N ALA A 481 -39.27 4.62 -25.18
CA ALA A 481 -37.86 4.54 -24.82
C ALA A 481 -37.48 5.53 -23.69
N THR A 482 -38.02 6.76 -23.74
CA THR A 482 -37.79 7.78 -22.70
C THR A 482 -38.37 7.34 -21.35
N ALA A 483 -39.61 6.85 -21.32
CA ALA A 483 -40.25 6.35 -20.10
C ALA A 483 -39.52 5.11 -19.55
N HIS A 484 -39.07 4.20 -20.42
CA HIS A 484 -38.25 3.06 -19.99
C HIS A 484 -36.92 3.52 -19.37
N GLN A 485 -36.25 4.51 -19.95
CA GLN A 485 -35.00 5.08 -19.40
C GLN A 485 -35.24 5.79 -18.06
N GLN A 486 -36.40 6.43 -17.88
CA GLN A 486 -36.81 6.99 -16.59
C GLN A 486 -37.03 5.90 -15.55
N GLY A 487 -37.71 4.79 -15.89
CA GLY A 487 -37.86 3.62 -15.03
C GLY A 487 -36.52 3.01 -14.61
N GLU A 488 -35.60 2.82 -15.57
CA GLU A 488 -34.23 2.34 -15.34
C GLU A 488 -33.48 3.25 -14.37
N THR A 489 -33.51 4.56 -14.62
CA THR A 489 -32.82 5.57 -13.79
C THR A 489 -33.42 5.67 -12.39
N ALA A 490 -34.75 5.60 -12.29
CA ALA A 490 -35.48 5.62 -11.02
C ALA A 490 -35.10 4.42 -10.15
N VAL A 491 -35.12 3.19 -10.68
CA VAL A 491 -34.66 2.00 -9.94
C VAL A 491 -33.17 2.11 -9.61
N ARG A 492 -32.32 2.54 -10.55
CA ARG A 492 -30.87 2.67 -10.33
C ARG A 492 -30.51 3.68 -9.24
N SER A 493 -31.38 4.65 -8.92
CA SER A 493 -31.15 5.61 -7.84
C SER A 493 -30.96 4.97 -6.45
N ILE A 494 -31.48 3.76 -6.22
CA ILE A 494 -31.32 3.04 -4.94
C ILE A 494 -30.00 2.27 -4.83
N ALA A 495 -29.13 2.32 -5.85
CA ALA A 495 -27.84 1.62 -5.88
C ALA A 495 -26.96 1.90 -4.64
N GLY A 496 -27.01 3.13 -4.10
CA GLY A 496 -26.27 3.50 -2.88
C GLY A 496 -26.66 2.71 -1.63
N THR A 497 -27.86 2.11 -1.59
CA THR A 497 -28.28 1.19 -0.52
C THR A 497 -28.43 -0.25 -0.98
N HIS A 498 -28.47 -0.53 -2.29
CA HIS A 498 -28.63 -1.86 -2.88
C HIS A 498 -27.74 -2.00 -4.14
N PRO A 499 -26.41 -2.23 -3.98
CA PRO A 499 -25.42 -2.00 -5.04
C PRO A 499 -25.60 -2.86 -6.29
N LEU A 500 -26.11 -4.10 -6.17
CA LEU A 500 -26.31 -4.99 -7.31
C LEU A 500 -27.34 -4.46 -8.33
N VAL A 501 -28.22 -3.53 -7.91
CA VAL A 501 -29.17 -2.84 -8.79
C VAL A 501 -28.45 -1.86 -9.74
N ALA A 502 -27.18 -1.54 -9.49
CA ALA A 502 -26.34 -0.76 -10.40
C ALA A 502 -25.82 -1.57 -11.61
N ASN A 503 -25.79 -2.90 -11.53
CA ASN A 503 -25.20 -3.77 -12.55
C ASN A 503 -26.03 -3.72 -13.84
N ALA A 504 -25.40 -3.50 -15.00
CA ALA A 504 -26.12 -3.20 -16.25
C ALA A 504 -27.13 -4.30 -16.67
N ASP A 505 -26.82 -5.55 -16.34
CA ASP A 505 -27.58 -6.78 -16.57
C ASP A 505 -28.67 -7.08 -15.52
N PHE A 506 -28.76 -6.30 -14.44
CA PHE A 506 -29.79 -6.49 -13.43
C PHE A 506 -31.15 -6.08 -13.97
N ASP A 507 -32.14 -6.97 -13.89
CA ASP A 507 -33.51 -6.75 -14.37
C ASP A 507 -34.26 -5.74 -13.47
N ARG A 508 -34.13 -4.45 -13.79
CA ARG A 508 -34.76 -3.37 -13.01
C ARG A 508 -36.26 -3.30 -13.21
N GLU A 509 -36.77 -3.70 -14.37
CA GLU A 509 -38.20 -3.71 -14.65
C GLU A 509 -38.93 -4.76 -13.81
N ARG A 510 -38.45 -6.01 -13.78
CA ARG A 510 -39.03 -7.06 -12.93
C ARG A 510 -38.94 -6.69 -11.45
N LEU A 511 -37.86 -6.01 -11.02
CA LEU A 511 -37.78 -5.51 -9.64
C LEU A 511 -38.78 -4.38 -9.36
N ALA A 512 -39.02 -3.46 -10.30
CA ALA A 512 -40.03 -2.41 -10.18
C ALA A 512 -41.47 -2.94 -10.17
N ARG A 513 -41.72 -4.07 -10.84
CA ARG A 513 -43.02 -4.75 -10.90
C ARG A 513 -43.20 -5.81 -9.80
N ALA A 514 -42.16 -6.14 -9.02
CA ALA A 514 -42.18 -7.18 -7.99
C ALA A 514 -43.17 -6.86 -6.86
N GLU A 515 -43.94 -7.85 -6.44
CA GLU A 515 -44.89 -7.74 -5.33
C GLU A 515 -44.20 -7.97 -3.96
N PRO A 516 -44.84 -7.64 -2.83
CA PRO A 516 -44.24 -7.78 -1.50
C PRO A 516 -43.79 -9.21 -1.20
N GLY A 517 -42.47 -9.41 -1.02
CA GLY A 517 -41.84 -10.71 -0.78
C GLY A 517 -41.21 -11.38 -2.00
N GLU A 518 -41.31 -10.78 -3.19
CA GLU A 518 -40.66 -11.29 -4.42
C GLU A 518 -39.27 -10.71 -4.66
N ALA A 519 -39.00 -9.50 -4.16
CA ALA A 519 -37.73 -8.80 -4.37
C ALA A 519 -36.54 -9.55 -3.73
N GLY A 520 -36.67 -10.05 -2.50
CA GLY A 520 -35.66 -10.86 -1.82
C GLY A 520 -35.30 -12.15 -2.58
N PRO A 521 -36.26 -13.01 -2.96
CA PRO A 521 -36.03 -14.14 -3.86
C PRO A 521 -35.31 -13.76 -5.16
N MET A 522 -35.72 -12.69 -5.82
CA MET A 522 -35.11 -12.21 -7.07
C MET A 522 -33.64 -11.80 -6.88
N MET A 523 -33.31 -11.10 -5.78
CA MET A 523 -31.91 -10.79 -5.45
C MET A 523 -31.08 -12.06 -5.25
N ARG A 524 -31.62 -13.07 -4.55
CA ARG A 524 -30.91 -14.35 -4.33
C ARG A 524 -30.73 -15.15 -5.62
N GLU A 525 -31.73 -15.14 -6.51
CA GLU A 525 -31.64 -15.73 -7.86
C GLU A 525 -30.51 -15.08 -8.67
N TYR A 526 -30.48 -13.75 -8.73
CA TYR A 526 -29.44 -12.98 -9.42
C TYR A 526 -28.04 -13.28 -8.84
N ILE A 527 -27.90 -13.26 -7.51
CA ILE A 527 -26.63 -13.58 -6.83
C ILE A 527 -26.16 -15.01 -7.16
N ALA A 528 -27.06 -16.00 -7.11
CA ALA A 528 -26.72 -17.39 -7.42
C ALA A 528 -26.31 -17.59 -8.88
N ALA A 529 -26.91 -16.85 -9.82
CA ALA A 529 -26.44 -16.81 -11.21
C ALA A 529 -25.02 -16.26 -11.28
N ARG A 530 -24.79 -15.02 -10.82
CA ARG A 530 -23.48 -14.35 -10.91
C ARG A 530 -22.34 -15.13 -10.24
N ARG A 531 -22.57 -15.85 -9.13
CA ARG A 531 -21.54 -16.73 -8.53
C ARG A 531 -21.17 -17.92 -9.42
N ARG A 532 -22.11 -18.52 -10.16
CA ARG A 532 -21.81 -19.56 -11.17
C ARG A 532 -21.01 -18.97 -12.32
N ASP A 533 -21.38 -17.76 -12.75
CA ASP A 533 -20.75 -17.08 -13.88
C ASP A 533 -19.29 -16.66 -13.56
N ILE A 534 -19.03 -16.25 -12.31
CA ILE A 534 -17.66 -16.05 -11.78
C ILE A 534 -16.88 -17.38 -11.79
N ALA A 535 -17.47 -18.48 -11.32
CA ALA A 535 -16.79 -19.79 -11.31
C ALA A 535 -16.54 -20.33 -12.74
N GLU A 536 -17.36 -19.96 -13.73
CA GLU A 536 -17.11 -20.21 -15.15
C GLU A 536 -16.02 -19.31 -15.73
N THR A 537 -16.03 -18.03 -15.36
CA THR A 537 -15.02 -17.06 -15.77
C THR A 537 -13.63 -17.46 -15.27
N ARG A 538 -13.51 -17.87 -13.99
CA ARG A 538 -12.25 -18.39 -13.42
C ARG A 538 -11.74 -19.63 -14.17
N ARG A 539 -12.62 -20.58 -14.52
CA ARG A 539 -12.26 -21.77 -15.33
C ARG A 539 -11.79 -21.37 -16.72
N ASN A 540 -12.55 -20.54 -17.44
CA ASN A 540 -12.18 -20.07 -18.78
C ASN A 540 -10.82 -19.34 -18.81
N LEU A 541 -10.53 -18.50 -17.81
CA LEU A 541 -9.23 -17.79 -17.71
C LEU A 541 -8.06 -18.71 -17.30
N ALA A 542 -8.33 -19.81 -16.58
CA ALA A 542 -7.32 -20.81 -16.25
C ALA A 542 -7.02 -21.71 -17.47
N ASP A 543 -8.05 -22.15 -18.19
CA ASP A 543 -7.94 -23.00 -19.38
C ASP A 543 -7.40 -22.25 -20.60
N ARG A 544 -7.74 -20.95 -20.73
CA ARG A 544 -7.34 -20.07 -21.85
C ARG A 544 -6.88 -18.70 -21.31
N PRO A 545 -5.62 -18.60 -20.84
CA PRO A 545 -5.03 -17.35 -20.35
C PRO A 545 -5.11 -16.17 -21.33
N THR A 546 -5.06 -16.44 -22.63
CA THR A 546 -5.10 -15.48 -23.75
C THR A 546 -6.43 -14.73 -23.88
N LEU A 547 -7.52 -15.20 -23.26
CA LEU A 547 -8.82 -14.49 -23.33
C LEU A 547 -8.76 -13.08 -22.73
N ILE A 548 -7.78 -12.78 -21.87
CA ILE A 548 -7.59 -11.43 -21.30
C ILE A 548 -7.54 -10.33 -22.36
N TYR A 549 -6.98 -10.62 -23.54
CA TYR A 549 -6.78 -9.65 -24.63
C TYR A 549 -8.08 -9.22 -25.33
N GLN A 550 -9.16 -9.96 -25.12
CA GLN A 550 -10.48 -9.70 -25.68
C GLN A 550 -11.45 -9.15 -24.61
N LEU A 551 -10.98 -8.88 -23.38
CA LEU A 551 -11.78 -8.38 -22.26
C LEU A 551 -11.47 -6.90 -22.01
N ASP A 552 -12.07 -5.99 -22.77
CA ASP A 552 -11.78 -4.54 -22.75
C ASP A 552 -11.73 -3.92 -21.34
N ALA A 553 -12.63 -4.34 -20.44
CA ALA A 553 -12.68 -3.85 -19.06
C ALA A 553 -11.46 -4.32 -18.24
N LEU A 554 -11.01 -5.56 -18.43
CA LEU A 554 -9.80 -6.10 -17.81
C LEU A 554 -8.54 -5.53 -18.47
N MET A 555 -8.53 -5.35 -19.79
CA MET A 555 -7.44 -4.67 -20.50
C MET A 555 -7.27 -3.25 -20.00
N THR A 556 -8.37 -2.51 -19.80
CA THR A 556 -8.36 -1.16 -19.20
C THR A 556 -7.80 -1.19 -17.78
N ALA A 557 -8.32 -2.07 -16.92
CA ALA A 557 -7.83 -2.22 -15.54
C ALA A 557 -6.35 -2.66 -15.48
N SER A 558 -5.91 -3.48 -16.43
CA SER A 558 -4.53 -3.96 -16.56
C SER A 558 -3.58 -2.85 -17.04
N TYR A 559 -3.96 -2.10 -18.09
CA TYR A 559 -3.22 -0.92 -18.54
C TYR A 559 -3.06 0.11 -17.41
N GLN A 560 -4.12 0.33 -16.63
CA GLN A 560 -4.08 1.20 -15.45
C GLN A 560 -3.14 0.64 -14.38
N SER A 561 -3.38 -0.58 -13.89
CA SER A 561 -2.64 -1.19 -12.78
C SER A 561 -1.16 -1.41 -13.11
N GLN A 562 -0.83 -1.77 -14.36
CA GLN A 562 0.53 -1.96 -14.84
C GLN A 562 1.16 -0.69 -15.44
N ARG A 563 0.41 0.42 -15.49
CA ARG A 563 0.83 1.76 -15.94
C ARG A 563 1.42 1.79 -17.35
N ILE A 564 0.73 1.11 -18.27
CA ILE A 564 1.12 1.05 -19.68
C ILE A 564 0.66 2.32 -20.38
N ALA A 565 1.60 3.21 -20.66
CA ALA A 565 1.33 4.45 -21.38
C ALA A 565 0.93 4.17 -22.84
N PRO A 566 -0.10 4.85 -23.38
CA PRO A 566 -0.45 4.78 -24.80
C PRO A 566 0.73 5.10 -25.71
N ASP A 567 0.83 4.37 -26.82
CA ASP A 567 1.91 4.40 -27.81
C ASP A 567 3.32 4.17 -27.26
N SER A 568 3.47 3.67 -26.04
CA SER A 568 4.74 3.12 -25.55
C SER A 568 5.11 1.83 -26.29
N VAL A 569 6.39 1.43 -26.21
CA VAL A 569 6.84 0.12 -26.72
C VAL A 569 6.04 -1.05 -26.10
N TYR A 570 5.64 -0.91 -24.83
CA TYR A 570 4.83 -1.89 -24.09
C TYR A 570 3.44 -2.05 -24.70
N ASP A 571 2.77 -0.93 -24.92
CA ASP A 571 1.44 -0.86 -25.53
C ASP A 571 1.47 -1.36 -26.99
N LEU A 572 2.54 -1.06 -27.74
CA LEU A 572 2.72 -1.62 -29.08
C LEU A 572 2.88 -3.14 -29.06
N ILE A 573 3.66 -3.71 -28.13
CA ILE A 573 3.79 -5.16 -27.96
C ILE A 573 2.42 -5.79 -27.64
N ILE A 574 1.71 -5.21 -26.67
CA ILE A 574 0.42 -5.74 -26.22
C ILE A 574 -0.64 -5.64 -27.33
N ARG A 575 -0.78 -4.50 -28.01
CA ARG A 575 -1.74 -4.34 -29.12
C ARG A 575 -1.44 -5.27 -30.29
N ASP A 576 -0.17 -5.54 -30.59
CA ASP A 576 0.21 -6.45 -31.66
C ASP A 576 -0.06 -7.91 -31.29
N HIS A 577 0.26 -8.35 -30.07
CA HIS A 577 -0.05 -9.70 -29.59
C HIS A 577 -1.56 -9.92 -29.43
N ALA A 578 -2.30 -8.92 -28.93
CA ALA A 578 -3.77 -8.96 -28.84
C ALA A 578 -4.43 -9.18 -30.22
N ARG A 579 -3.90 -8.55 -31.28
CA ARG A 579 -4.35 -8.80 -32.68
C ARG A 579 -4.00 -10.22 -33.14
N ASP A 580 -2.79 -10.68 -32.83
CA ASP A 580 -2.32 -12.03 -33.20
C ASP A 580 -3.16 -13.14 -32.50
N VAL A 581 -3.72 -12.85 -31.31
CA VAL A 581 -4.68 -13.69 -30.54
C VAL A 581 -6.12 -13.59 -31.04
N ALA A 582 -6.65 -12.37 -31.25
CA ALA A 582 -8.06 -12.14 -31.61
C ALA A 582 -8.49 -12.80 -32.94
N ILE A 583 -7.53 -13.10 -33.82
CA ILE A 583 -7.77 -13.81 -35.09
C ILE A 583 -8.01 -15.32 -34.88
N ARG A 584 -7.69 -15.88 -33.71
CA ARG A 584 -7.63 -17.34 -33.46
C ARG A 584 -8.64 -17.89 -32.47
N GLU A 585 -9.17 -17.05 -31.58
CA GLU A 585 -9.94 -17.49 -30.42
C GLU A 585 -11.24 -16.70 -30.28
N ALA A 586 -12.35 -17.38 -30.00
CA ALA A 586 -13.63 -16.75 -29.68
C ALA A 586 -13.86 -16.71 -28.15
N ILE A 587 -14.25 -15.53 -27.66
CA ILE A 587 -14.70 -15.33 -26.28
C ILE A 587 -16.13 -15.89 -26.07
N PRO A 588 -16.40 -16.55 -24.92
CA PRO A 588 -17.78 -16.77 -24.45
C PRO A 588 -18.34 -15.50 -23.77
N ASP A 589 -19.53 -15.06 -24.16
CA ASP A 589 -20.19 -13.82 -23.69
C ASP A 589 -20.23 -13.67 -22.15
N ILE A 590 -20.38 -14.79 -21.44
CA ILE A 590 -20.40 -14.87 -19.97
C ILE A 590 -19.13 -14.30 -19.31
N VAL A 591 -17.96 -14.50 -19.93
CA VAL A 591 -16.67 -14.00 -19.43
C VAL A 591 -16.60 -12.48 -19.54
N LEU A 592 -17.06 -11.93 -20.67
CA LEU A 592 -17.11 -10.49 -20.92
C LEU A 592 -18.05 -9.78 -19.95
N ALA A 593 -19.26 -10.32 -19.75
CA ALA A 593 -20.27 -9.75 -18.86
C ALA A 593 -19.79 -9.69 -17.40
N VAL A 594 -19.28 -10.79 -16.84
CA VAL A 594 -18.85 -10.86 -15.43
C VAL A 594 -17.68 -9.92 -15.17
N VAL A 595 -16.69 -9.89 -16.07
CA VAL A 595 -15.50 -9.04 -15.92
C VAL A 595 -15.85 -7.55 -16.06
N ALA A 596 -16.81 -7.20 -16.92
CA ALA A 596 -17.32 -5.82 -17.01
C ALA A 596 -18.06 -5.39 -15.74
N ILE A 597 -18.87 -6.27 -15.13
CA ILE A 597 -19.55 -5.97 -13.84
C ILE A 597 -18.53 -5.81 -12.71
N ALA A 598 -17.55 -6.72 -12.62
CA ALA A 598 -16.48 -6.66 -11.63
C ALA A 598 -15.68 -5.36 -11.78
N ALA A 599 -15.29 -4.97 -13.00
CA ALA A 599 -14.65 -3.67 -13.25
C ALA A 599 -15.53 -2.48 -12.86
N GLY A 600 -16.83 -2.53 -13.16
CA GLY A 600 -17.79 -1.47 -12.84
C GLY A 600 -17.86 -1.16 -11.34
N LEU A 601 -17.89 -2.19 -10.50
CA LEU A 601 -17.88 -2.04 -9.03
C LEU A 601 -16.60 -1.34 -8.54
N LEU A 602 -15.45 -1.66 -9.14
CA LEU A 602 -14.14 -1.13 -8.77
C LEU A 602 -13.91 0.30 -9.29
N SER A 603 -14.58 0.68 -10.39
CA SER A 603 -14.51 2.01 -10.99
C SER A 603 -15.45 3.06 -10.35
N GLY A 604 -16.24 2.70 -9.32
CA GLY A 604 -17.08 3.65 -8.58
C GLY A 604 -18.58 3.32 -8.52
N GLY A 605 -18.97 2.04 -8.45
CA GLY A 605 -20.36 1.60 -8.33
C GLY A 605 -20.95 1.65 -6.91
N THR A 606 -20.87 2.78 -6.22
CA THR A 606 -21.55 3.09 -4.92
C THR A 606 -21.35 2.11 -3.73
N GLY A 607 -20.42 1.15 -3.81
CA GLY A 607 -20.05 0.28 -2.69
C GLY A 607 -18.80 0.78 -1.97
N THR A 608 -18.92 1.12 -0.68
CA THR A 608 -17.80 1.55 0.17
C THR A 608 -16.86 0.39 0.53
N VAL A 609 -15.96 0.03 -0.38
CA VAL A 609 -14.69 -0.62 -0.02
C VAL A 609 -13.62 0.46 0.01
N ALA A 610 -12.92 0.56 1.15
CA ALA A 610 -12.18 1.76 1.51
C ALA A 610 -10.98 2.06 0.58
N VAL A 611 -11.03 3.21 -0.10
CA VAL A 611 -9.83 3.87 -0.64
C VAL A 611 -9.06 4.52 0.52
N ALA A 612 -8.48 3.66 1.38
CA ALA A 612 -7.76 4.07 2.58
C ALA A 612 -6.25 3.79 2.45
N ALA A 613 -5.52 4.81 1.99
CA ALA A 613 -4.19 5.17 2.47
C ALA A 613 -3.09 4.07 2.62
N ALA A 614 -2.95 3.16 1.66
CA ALA A 614 -1.65 2.63 1.22
C ALA A 614 -1.78 1.98 -0.16
N GLY A 615 -0.70 1.94 -0.94
CA GLY A 615 -0.73 1.38 -2.28
C GLY A 615 -0.88 -0.15 -2.31
N THR A 616 -1.36 -0.67 -3.43
CA THR A 616 -1.47 -2.10 -3.80
C THR A 616 -2.65 -2.89 -3.22
N ALA A 617 -3.81 -2.75 -3.86
CA ALA A 617 -4.79 -3.83 -4.02
C ALA A 617 -5.20 -3.87 -5.50
N LEU A 618 -5.80 -2.77 -5.96
CA LEU A 618 -5.83 -2.31 -7.34
C LEU A 618 -5.22 -0.92 -7.39
N GLY A 619 -4.45 -0.63 -8.44
CA GLY A 619 -3.73 0.63 -8.54
C GLY A 619 -4.67 1.82 -8.73
N ILE A 620 -4.99 2.52 -7.63
CA ILE A 620 -5.38 3.93 -7.65
C ILE A 620 -4.34 4.69 -6.81
N GLY A 621 -3.14 4.81 -7.37
CA GLY A 621 -2.17 5.81 -6.93
C GLY A 621 -2.71 7.21 -7.19
N ALA A 622 -2.05 8.20 -6.57
CA ALA A 622 -2.40 9.61 -6.61
C ALA A 622 -2.78 10.13 -8.03
N TYR A 623 -2.10 9.63 -9.05
CA TYR A 623 -2.30 10.01 -10.44
C TYR A 623 -3.57 9.44 -11.08
N GLN A 624 -3.95 8.20 -10.77
CA GLN A 624 -5.08 7.53 -11.40
C GLN A 624 -6.42 8.15 -10.97
N ALA A 625 -6.48 8.68 -9.75
CA ALA A 625 -7.55 9.55 -9.29
C ALA A 625 -7.71 10.83 -10.15
N VAL A 626 -6.59 11.44 -10.56
CA VAL A 626 -6.58 12.63 -11.43
C VAL A 626 -6.89 12.26 -12.88
N GLU A 627 -6.45 11.10 -13.34
CA GLU A 627 -6.71 10.62 -14.70
C GLU A 627 -8.17 10.17 -14.90
N GLU A 628 -8.77 9.47 -13.94
CA GLU A 628 -10.21 9.17 -14.00
C GLU A 628 -11.06 10.44 -13.86
N PHE A 629 -10.62 11.44 -13.10
CA PHE A 629 -11.25 12.77 -13.10
C PHE A 629 -11.16 13.45 -14.48
N ARG A 630 -10.00 13.39 -15.16
CA ARG A 630 -9.83 13.89 -16.55
C ARG A 630 -10.72 13.12 -17.53
N ARG A 631 -10.84 11.79 -17.39
CA ARG A 631 -11.72 10.96 -18.21
C ARG A 631 -13.20 11.26 -17.95
N TYR A 632 -13.58 11.54 -16.71
CA TYR A 632 -14.91 12.05 -16.34
C TYR A 632 -15.22 13.40 -16.99
N GLU A 633 -14.27 14.34 -17.02
CA GLU A 633 -14.41 15.60 -17.79
C GLU A 633 -14.51 15.37 -19.31
N THR A 634 -13.80 14.36 -19.83
CA THR A 634 -13.80 14.02 -21.26
C THR A 634 -15.08 13.28 -21.70
N ARG A 635 -15.73 12.53 -20.80
CA ARG A 635 -16.94 11.73 -21.08
C ARG A 635 -18.26 12.43 -20.69
N SER A 636 -18.22 13.50 -19.92
CA SER A 636 -19.45 14.25 -19.58
C SER A 636 -19.88 15.16 -20.74
N GLU A 637 -21.18 15.26 -21.00
CA GLU A 637 -21.75 16.10 -22.07
C GLU A 637 -21.41 17.60 -21.93
N ALA A 638 -20.91 18.04 -20.77
CA ALA A 638 -20.39 19.39 -20.52
C ALA A 638 -18.97 19.60 -21.10
N HIS A 639 -18.75 19.23 -22.36
CA HIS A 639 -17.45 19.25 -23.04
C HIS A 639 -16.82 20.66 -23.22
N GLY A 640 -17.53 21.72 -22.83
CA GLY A 640 -17.17 23.13 -23.05
C GLY A 640 -16.30 23.78 -21.97
N ALA A 641 -15.90 23.07 -20.90
CA ALA A 641 -15.10 23.64 -19.82
C ALA A 641 -13.77 22.88 -19.63
N GLN A 642 -12.73 23.36 -20.31
CA GLN A 642 -11.33 22.92 -20.16
C GLN A 642 -10.82 23.26 -18.74
N LEU A 643 -11.07 22.40 -17.75
CA LEU A 643 -10.78 22.68 -16.34
C LEU A 643 -9.55 21.92 -15.81
N LEU A 644 -9.22 20.76 -16.39
CA LEU A 644 -7.89 20.12 -16.33
C LEU A 644 -7.18 20.13 -17.70
N SER A 645 -7.24 21.26 -18.43
CA SER A 645 -6.33 21.50 -19.56
C SER A 645 -4.88 21.61 -19.05
N ASP A 646 -4.12 20.54 -19.25
CA ASP A 646 -2.66 20.40 -19.13
C ASP A 646 -1.98 20.73 -17.79
N ASP A 647 -2.61 21.41 -16.84
CA ASP A 647 -1.94 21.91 -15.63
C ASP A 647 -1.85 20.87 -14.49
N PRO A 648 -0.65 20.39 -14.08
CA PRO A 648 -0.47 19.37 -13.05
C PRO A 648 -0.66 19.87 -11.61
N THR A 649 -1.16 21.09 -11.42
CA THR A 649 -1.18 21.83 -10.15
C THR A 649 -2.20 21.33 -9.11
N PHE A 650 -3.27 20.65 -9.54
CA PHE A 650 -4.37 20.22 -8.64
C PHE A 650 -4.24 18.76 -8.13
N ALA A 651 -3.25 18.01 -8.59
CA ALA A 651 -3.16 16.57 -8.31
C ALA A 651 -3.12 16.21 -6.82
N TRP A 652 -2.33 16.94 -6.02
CA TRP A 652 -2.13 16.65 -4.60
C TRP A 652 -3.41 16.82 -3.75
N VAL A 653 -4.31 17.75 -4.13
CA VAL A 653 -5.55 17.99 -3.37
C VAL A 653 -6.67 17.00 -3.75
N VAL A 654 -6.78 16.62 -5.02
CA VAL A 654 -7.74 15.60 -5.50
C VAL A 654 -7.57 14.30 -4.71
N VAL A 655 -6.32 13.89 -4.52
CA VAL A 655 -5.94 12.65 -3.81
C VAL A 655 -6.27 12.70 -2.33
N ALA A 656 -6.04 13.84 -1.70
CA ALA A 656 -6.36 14.05 -0.29
C ALA A 656 -7.87 13.98 -0.02
N LEU A 657 -8.68 14.49 -0.94
CA LEU A 657 -10.15 14.49 -0.83
C LEU A 657 -10.72 13.09 -1.05
N ILE A 658 -10.21 12.34 -2.03
CA ILE A 658 -10.59 10.93 -2.23
C ILE A 658 -10.15 10.07 -1.04
N GLY A 659 -8.99 10.35 -0.44
CA GLY A 659 -8.51 9.68 0.77
C GLY A 659 -9.33 9.92 2.04
N VAL A 660 -10.32 10.84 2.01
CA VAL A 660 -11.36 10.97 3.06
C VAL A 660 -12.76 10.58 2.58
N GLY A 661 -12.85 9.83 1.47
CA GLY A 661 -14.07 9.16 1.03
C GLY A 661 -14.94 9.95 0.05
N LEU A 662 -14.48 11.08 -0.51
CA LEU A 662 -15.21 11.77 -1.57
C LEU A 662 -15.06 11.03 -2.91
N ASP A 663 -16.17 10.92 -3.66
CA ASP A 663 -16.15 10.46 -5.04
C ASP A 663 -15.61 11.54 -6.01
N ALA A 664 -15.28 11.14 -7.23
CA ALA A 664 -14.68 12.04 -8.23
C ALA A 664 -15.60 13.21 -8.64
N ALA A 665 -16.93 13.05 -8.61
CA ALA A 665 -17.88 14.12 -8.94
C ALA A 665 -18.05 15.11 -7.78
N ALA A 666 -18.01 14.63 -6.53
CA ALA A 666 -17.94 15.48 -5.34
C ALA A 666 -16.63 16.29 -5.28
N VAL A 667 -15.49 15.67 -5.59
CA VAL A 667 -14.21 16.40 -5.75
C VAL A 667 -14.30 17.41 -6.92
N ALA A 668 -15.05 17.09 -7.98
CA ALA A 668 -15.20 17.99 -9.12
C ALA A 668 -16.00 19.24 -8.78
N SER A 669 -17.10 19.13 -8.04
CA SER A 669 -17.89 20.31 -7.64
C SER A 669 -17.09 21.28 -6.75
N LEU A 670 -16.14 20.78 -5.94
CA LEU A 670 -15.25 21.59 -5.10
C LEU A 670 -14.17 22.35 -5.89
N LEU A 671 -13.78 21.87 -7.07
CA LEU A 671 -12.63 22.37 -7.86
C LEU A 671 -13.00 23.00 -9.22
N ARG A 672 -14.20 22.74 -9.77
CA ARG A 672 -14.69 23.35 -11.02
C ARG A 672 -15.01 24.84 -10.85
N GLY A 673 -15.34 25.54 -11.93
CA GLY A 673 -15.46 27.02 -11.98
C GLY A 673 -16.33 27.62 -10.86
N GLY A 674 -15.74 28.48 -10.02
CA GLY A 674 -16.39 29.06 -8.84
C GLY A 674 -16.43 28.16 -7.60
N GLY A 675 -15.89 26.94 -7.69
CA GLY A 675 -15.89 25.91 -6.65
C GLY A 675 -15.14 26.31 -5.37
N ALA A 676 -15.64 25.79 -4.26
CA ALA A 676 -15.31 26.22 -2.90
C ALA A 676 -13.82 26.18 -2.52
N MET A 677 -13.02 25.33 -3.18
CA MET A 677 -11.58 25.16 -2.88
C MET A 677 -10.66 25.74 -3.95
N ARG A 678 -11.14 25.97 -5.17
CA ARG A 678 -10.28 26.32 -6.31
C ARG A 678 -9.37 27.55 -6.08
N PRO A 679 -9.88 28.71 -5.60
CA PRO A 679 -9.03 29.89 -5.40
C PRO A 679 -7.93 29.67 -4.37
N ALA A 680 -8.21 28.88 -3.32
CA ALA A 680 -7.24 28.51 -2.30
C ALA A 680 -6.12 27.65 -2.92
N VAL A 681 -6.49 26.62 -3.69
CA VAL A 681 -5.53 25.71 -4.33
C VAL A 681 -4.66 26.46 -5.34
N GLU A 682 -5.23 27.36 -6.15
CA GLU A 682 -4.48 28.21 -7.08
C GLU A 682 -3.51 29.16 -6.34
N ALA A 683 -3.98 29.87 -5.31
CA ALA A 683 -3.14 30.76 -4.51
C ALA A 683 -2.01 30.02 -3.80
N PHE A 684 -2.28 28.84 -3.25
CA PHE A 684 -1.27 27.97 -2.65
C PHE A 684 -0.27 27.47 -3.70
N ASN A 685 -0.73 27.06 -4.89
CA ASN A 685 0.15 26.59 -5.93
C ASN A 685 1.13 27.67 -6.43
N GLN A 686 0.73 28.94 -6.40
CA GLN A 686 1.58 30.08 -6.72
C GLN A 686 2.56 30.45 -5.59
N THR A 687 2.13 30.38 -4.33
CA THR A 687 2.87 30.95 -3.18
C THR A 687 3.61 29.93 -2.30
N GLY A 688 3.10 28.70 -2.20
CA GLY A 688 3.48 27.73 -1.18
C GLY A 688 3.04 28.07 0.24
N ASP A 689 2.23 29.12 0.45
CA ASP A 689 1.80 29.56 1.79
C ASP A 689 0.65 28.69 2.32
N VAL A 690 1.01 27.66 3.08
CA VAL A 690 0.08 26.77 3.81
C VAL A 690 -0.85 27.55 4.74
N ALA A 691 -0.38 28.63 5.37
CA ALA A 691 -1.19 29.43 6.30
C ALA A 691 -2.21 30.30 5.55
N ALA A 692 -1.87 30.84 4.37
CA ALA A 692 -2.86 31.44 3.47
C ALA A 692 -3.89 30.40 2.98
N PHE A 693 -3.42 29.22 2.57
CA PHE A 693 -4.30 28.13 2.12
C PHE A 693 -5.33 27.74 3.19
N ARG A 694 -4.85 27.42 4.39
CA ARG A 694 -5.69 27.03 5.54
C ARG A 694 -6.69 28.12 5.91
N ARG A 695 -6.29 29.40 5.87
CA ARG A 695 -7.21 30.54 6.09
C ARG A 695 -8.32 30.59 5.05
N GLN A 696 -8.01 30.40 3.77
CA GLN A 696 -9.03 30.41 2.71
C GLN A 696 -9.99 29.22 2.80
N LEU A 697 -9.51 28.04 3.20
CA LEU A 697 -10.38 26.89 3.47
C LEU A 697 -11.29 27.12 4.68
N LEU A 698 -10.77 27.66 5.80
CA LEU A 698 -11.55 27.96 7.00
C LEU A 698 -12.57 29.09 6.78
N ALA A 699 -12.27 30.04 5.91
CA ALA A 699 -13.19 31.11 5.52
C ALA A 699 -14.37 30.62 4.66
N ASN A 700 -14.36 29.36 4.19
CA ASN A 700 -15.42 28.79 3.40
C ASN A 700 -16.34 27.87 4.24
N PRO A 701 -17.55 28.32 4.64
CA PRO A 701 -18.46 27.52 5.46
C PRO A 701 -19.11 26.36 4.70
N ALA A 702 -18.99 26.30 3.36
CA ALA A 702 -19.53 25.20 2.56
C ALA A 702 -18.64 23.94 2.55
N LEU A 703 -17.45 24.00 3.19
CA LEU A 703 -16.56 22.84 3.34
C LEU A 703 -16.82 22.11 4.65
N GLU A 704 -16.74 20.79 4.64
CA GLU A 704 -16.72 19.98 5.85
C GLU A 704 -15.35 20.03 6.55
N GLU A 705 -15.32 19.71 7.85
CA GLU A 705 -14.06 19.72 8.62
C GLU A 705 -13.10 18.59 8.22
N SER A 706 -13.65 17.45 7.79
CA SER A 706 -12.96 16.34 7.13
C SER A 706 -12.18 16.82 5.90
N ILE A 707 -12.87 17.50 4.98
CA ILE A 707 -12.37 18.10 3.74
C ILE A 707 -11.29 19.15 4.03
N ARG A 708 -11.54 20.09 4.94
CA ARG A 708 -10.56 21.11 5.35
C ARG A 708 -9.29 20.50 5.93
N THR A 709 -9.45 19.50 6.78
CA THR A 709 -8.33 18.81 7.44
C THR A 709 -7.48 18.03 6.42
N ALA A 710 -8.12 17.25 5.54
CA ALA A 710 -7.44 16.48 4.51
C ALA A 710 -6.63 17.37 3.56
N ALA A 711 -7.28 18.42 3.04
CA ALA A 711 -6.64 19.38 2.15
C ALA A 711 -5.48 20.12 2.82
N THR A 712 -5.63 20.53 4.09
CA THR A 712 -4.56 21.23 4.83
C THR A 712 -3.32 20.33 5.00
N ARG A 713 -3.49 19.07 5.44
CA ARG A 713 -2.37 18.11 5.55
C ARG A 713 -1.68 17.88 4.21
N ALA A 714 -2.44 17.84 3.13
CA ALA A 714 -1.90 17.63 1.79
C ALA A 714 -1.13 18.86 1.28
N ALA A 715 -1.56 20.07 1.63
CA ALA A 715 -0.81 21.30 1.37
C ALA A 715 0.49 21.37 2.20
N GLU A 716 0.46 20.92 3.45
CA GLU A 716 1.66 20.78 4.30
C GLU A 716 2.68 19.83 3.64
N ALA A 717 2.24 18.63 3.23
CA ALA A 717 3.09 17.65 2.55
C ALA A 717 3.59 18.12 1.16
N GLU A 718 2.76 18.86 0.41
CA GLU A 718 3.13 19.47 -0.87
C GLU A 718 4.21 20.56 -0.68
N ALA A 719 4.08 21.40 0.36
CA ALA A 719 5.07 22.43 0.70
C ALA A 719 6.40 21.81 1.18
N GLU A 720 6.35 20.81 2.06
CA GLU A 720 7.52 20.07 2.55
C GLU A 720 8.28 19.41 1.38
N ALA A 721 7.56 18.72 0.49
CA ALA A 721 8.15 18.11 -0.70
C ALA A 721 8.74 19.15 -1.67
N ARG A 722 8.09 20.30 -1.89
CA ARG A 722 8.68 21.41 -2.70
C ARG A 722 9.97 21.94 -2.08
N ALA A 723 10.02 22.11 -0.76
CA ALA A 723 11.23 22.54 -0.06
C ALA A 723 12.36 21.51 -0.20
N ALA A 724 12.06 20.22 -0.02
CA ALA A 724 13.03 19.14 -0.17
C ALA A 724 13.60 19.07 -1.60
N TRP A 725 12.75 19.09 -2.64
CA TRP A 725 13.21 19.05 -4.04
C TRP A 725 14.06 20.28 -4.43
N ARG A 726 13.71 21.47 -3.95
CA ARG A 726 14.52 22.70 -4.14
C ARG A 726 15.86 22.67 -3.40
N SER A 727 16.00 21.85 -2.35
CA SER A 727 17.26 21.72 -1.60
C SER A 727 18.34 20.90 -2.33
N ILE A 728 17.92 20.05 -3.28
CA ILE A 728 18.79 19.20 -4.11
C ILE A 728 19.38 20.01 -5.27
N LEU A 729 18.54 20.78 -5.96
CA LEU A 729 18.89 21.41 -7.24
C LEU A 729 18.96 22.94 -7.08
N ARG A 730 20.18 23.46 -6.95
CA ARG A 730 20.44 24.90 -6.92
C ARG A 730 20.38 25.47 -8.35
N PRO A 731 19.68 26.60 -8.59
CA PRO A 731 19.65 27.25 -9.89
C PRO A 731 20.94 28.04 -10.15
N THR A 732 22.01 27.33 -10.52
CA THR A 732 23.13 27.91 -11.28
C THR A 732 22.87 27.68 -12.77
N GLN A 733 23.21 28.66 -13.62
CA GLN A 733 22.76 28.69 -15.02
C GLN A 733 23.36 27.59 -15.92
N ASP A 734 24.38 26.86 -15.44
CA ASP A 734 25.06 25.77 -16.15
C ASP A 734 24.68 24.38 -15.59
N VAL A 735 23.46 23.98 -15.94
CA VAL A 735 22.92 22.62 -16.24
C VAL A 735 23.62 21.34 -15.69
N LEU A 736 22.84 20.56 -14.92
CA LEU A 736 22.83 19.09 -14.68
C LEU A 736 24.05 18.30 -14.13
N TYR A 737 25.26 18.84 -14.03
CA TYR A 737 26.43 18.04 -13.55
C TYR A 737 26.41 17.54 -12.09
N ALA A 738 25.31 17.72 -11.35
CA ALA A 738 25.11 17.25 -9.99
C ALA A 738 23.93 16.26 -9.88
N VAL A 739 23.85 15.25 -10.76
CA VAL A 739 22.96 14.11 -10.52
C VAL A 739 23.38 13.44 -9.21
N PRO A 740 22.49 13.27 -8.21
CA PRO A 740 22.90 12.76 -6.91
C PRO A 740 23.40 11.31 -7.01
N ILE A 741 24.69 11.09 -6.74
CA ILE A 741 25.32 9.77 -6.73
C ILE A 741 25.20 9.17 -5.31
N PRO A 742 24.86 7.88 -5.14
CA PRO A 742 24.85 7.21 -3.84
C PRO A 742 26.12 7.48 -3.03
N GLY A 743 25.95 7.86 -1.76
CA GLY A 743 27.06 8.22 -0.87
C GLY A 743 27.51 9.69 -0.95
N THR A 744 26.72 10.60 -1.54
CA THR A 744 26.89 12.07 -1.38
C THR A 744 25.85 12.67 -0.41
N VAL A 745 26.07 13.92 0.01
CA VAL A 745 25.08 14.69 0.81
C VAL A 745 23.82 14.94 0.00
N GLU A 746 23.99 15.21 -1.29
CA GLU A 746 22.93 15.46 -2.27
C GLU A 746 22.03 14.23 -2.44
N PHE A 747 22.59 13.02 -2.29
CA PHE A 747 21.83 11.79 -2.36
C PHE A 747 20.96 11.57 -1.10
N GLY A 748 21.44 11.93 0.10
CA GLY A 748 20.58 11.94 1.29
C GLY A 748 19.36 12.86 1.15
N LYS A 749 19.57 14.05 0.56
CA LYS A 749 18.47 14.97 0.21
C LYS A 749 17.51 14.37 -0.83
N LEU A 750 18.05 13.66 -1.84
CA LEU A 750 17.23 12.94 -2.83
C LEU A 750 16.37 11.87 -2.15
N VAL A 751 16.94 11.04 -1.28
CA VAL A 751 16.20 10.02 -0.51
C VAL A 751 15.04 10.65 0.27
N TYR A 752 15.27 11.76 0.98
CA TYR A 752 14.21 12.43 1.72
C TYR A 752 13.13 13.06 0.82
N ALA A 753 13.51 13.69 -0.30
CA ALA A 753 12.54 14.25 -1.25
C ALA A 753 11.72 13.16 -1.98
N VAL A 754 12.35 12.03 -2.30
CA VAL A 754 11.70 10.83 -2.85
C VAL A 754 10.74 10.23 -1.83
N TYR A 755 11.14 10.10 -0.57
CA TYR A 755 10.26 9.66 0.52
C TYR A 755 9.02 10.54 0.67
N LEU A 756 9.18 11.87 0.68
CA LEU A 756 8.04 12.80 0.74
C LEU A 756 7.14 12.72 -0.50
N SER A 757 7.71 12.39 -1.66
CA SER A 757 6.94 12.11 -2.88
C SER A 757 6.15 10.81 -2.74
N ILE A 758 6.75 9.76 -2.19
CA ILE A 758 6.10 8.46 -1.93
C ILE A 758 4.96 8.58 -0.93
N ARG A 759 5.11 9.37 0.14
CA ARG A 759 4.01 9.66 1.09
C ARG A 759 2.80 10.34 0.42
N ARG A 760 3.02 11.01 -0.71
CA ARG A 760 1.99 11.63 -1.55
C ARG A 760 1.49 10.71 -2.69
N GLY A 761 1.90 9.44 -2.71
CA GLY A 761 1.55 8.48 -3.76
C GLY A 761 2.33 8.63 -5.07
N ILE A 762 3.47 9.32 -5.06
CA ILE A 762 4.39 9.49 -6.20
C ILE A 762 5.62 8.63 -5.95
N ARG A 763 5.57 7.36 -6.38
CA ARG A 763 6.67 6.39 -6.24
C ARG A 763 7.38 6.09 -7.56
N GLU A 764 6.79 6.44 -8.69
CA GLU A 764 7.36 6.16 -10.01
C GLU A 764 8.08 7.40 -10.54
N PHE A 765 9.22 7.20 -11.19
CA PHE A 765 10.01 8.31 -11.73
C PHE A 765 9.24 9.05 -12.84
N GLU A 766 8.56 8.30 -13.71
CA GLU A 766 7.68 8.82 -14.75
C GLU A 766 6.55 9.66 -14.15
N LEU A 767 5.96 9.22 -13.03
CA LEU A 767 4.95 9.99 -12.32
C LEU A 767 5.56 11.26 -11.71
N PHE A 768 6.76 11.18 -11.14
CA PHE A 768 7.50 12.35 -10.68
C PHE A 768 7.75 13.37 -11.80
N LEU A 769 8.10 12.95 -13.02
CA LEU A 769 8.29 13.84 -14.18
C LEU A 769 7.03 14.64 -14.56
N HIS A 770 5.84 14.13 -14.25
CA HIS A 770 4.58 14.85 -14.48
C HIS A 770 4.16 15.78 -13.31
N THR A 771 5.00 15.92 -12.28
CA THR A 771 4.71 16.83 -11.15
C THR A 771 5.13 18.27 -11.44
N ARG A 772 4.49 19.22 -10.74
CA ARG A 772 4.96 20.60 -10.73
C ARG A 772 6.40 20.71 -10.20
N GLN A 773 6.83 19.83 -9.30
CA GLN A 773 8.21 19.77 -8.83
C GLN A 773 9.16 19.51 -10.01
N ALA A 774 8.92 18.50 -10.84
CA ALA A 774 9.72 18.26 -12.05
C ALA A 774 9.71 19.47 -13.02
N ALA A 775 8.55 20.09 -13.25
CA ALA A 775 8.45 21.30 -14.08
C ALA A 775 9.23 22.51 -13.51
N GLU A 776 9.16 22.77 -12.19
CA GLU A 776 9.95 23.79 -11.50
C GLU A 776 11.47 23.51 -11.55
N LEU A 777 11.85 22.23 -11.71
CA LEU A 777 13.23 21.77 -11.92
C LEU A 777 13.67 21.81 -13.39
N GLY A 778 12.82 22.28 -14.30
CA GLY A 778 13.10 22.33 -15.74
C GLY A 778 13.06 20.97 -16.46
N LEU A 779 12.56 19.93 -15.78
CA LEU A 779 12.43 18.56 -16.26
C LEU A 779 11.11 18.39 -17.04
N ASP A 780 11.01 19.04 -18.19
CA ASP A 780 9.86 18.92 -19.11
C ASP A 780 10.02 17.68 -20.02
N ALA A 781 8.98 16.84 -20.08
CA ALA A 781 8.89 15.70 -21.00
C ALA A 781 9.24 16.04 -22.46
N ALA A 782 8.88 17.24 -22.93
CA ALA A 782 9.19 17.69 -24.30
C ALA A 782 10.69 17.97 -24.52
N ARG A 783 11.45 18.36 -23.48
CA ARG A 783 12.90 18.57 -23.57
C ARG A 783 13.68 17.26 -23.66
N PHE A 784 13.17 16.19 -23.06
CA PHE A 784 13.88 14.90 -23.01
C PHE A 784 13.84 14.08 -24.29
N ALA A 785 13.16 14.55 -25.34
CA ALA A 785 13.27 13.97 -26.68
C ALA A 785 14.65 14.21 -27.33
N ALA A 786 15.49 15.10 -26.78
CA ALA A 786 16.85 15.34 -27.25
C ALA A 786 17.82 14.21 -26.81
N PRO A 787 18.56 13.56 -27.74
CA PRO A 787 19.48 12.47 -27.40
C PRO A 787 20.52 12.81 -26.33
N GLU A 788 20.96 14.08 -26.28
CA GLU A 788 21.94 14.60 -25.34
C GLU A 788 21.45 14.56 -23.88
N MET A 789 20.13 14.68 -23.64
CA MET A 789 19.55 14.66 -22.29
C MET A 789 19.07 13.26 -21.86
N ALA A 790 19.05 12.27 -22.76
CA ALA A 790 18.59 10.92 -22.45
C ALA A 790 19.48 10.22 -21.41
N GLN A 791 20.80 10.48 -21.44
CA GLN A 791 21.75 9.93 -20.47
C GLN A 791 21.59 10.57 -19.08
N ASP A 792 21.36 11.89 -19.01
CA ASP A 792 21.09 12.58 -17.75
C ASP A 792 19.76 12.12 -17.14
N LEU A 793 18.72 11.95 -17.97
CA LEU A 793 17.42 11.43 -17.53
C LEU A 793 17.54 9.99 -17.01
N ALA A 794 18.27 9.12 -17.72
CA ALA A 794 18.53 7.76 -17.26
C ALA A 794 19.31 7.74 -15.93
N THR A 795 20.29 8.63 -15.77
CA THR A 795 21.07 8.73 -14.53
C THR A 795 20.20 9.25 -13.38
N LEU A 796 19.37 10.28 -13.61
CA LEU A 796 18.42 10.79 -12.63
C LEU A 796 17.36 9.75 -12.25
N LYS A 797 16.83 9.00 -13.22
CA LYS A 797 15.92 7.86 -13.00
C LYS A 797 16.59 6.79 -12.13
N ASN A 798 17.82 6.42 -12.44
CA ASN A 798 18.57 5.42 -11.66
C ASN A 798 18.85 5.90 -10.24
N SER A 799 19.21 7.17 -10.04
CA SER A 799 19.36 7.76 -8.70
C SER A 799 18.04 7.83 -7.94
N TYR A 800 16.92 8.15 -8.62
CA TYR A 800 15.58 8.13 -8.03
C TYR A 800 15.18 6.72 -7.60
N LEU A 801 15.28 5.71 -8.48
CA LEU A 801 14.99 4.31 -8.16
C LEU A 801 15.91 3.76 -7.05
N ARG A 802 17.19 4.15 -7.04
CA ARG A 802 18.12 3.77 -5.95
C ARG A 802 17.73 4.43 -4.63
N ALA A 803 17.31 5.70 -4.66
CA ALA A 803 16.81 6.40 -3.48
C ALA A 803 15.55 5.75 -2.89
N ILE A 804 14.69 5.15 -3.73
CA ILE A 804 13.56 4.32 -3.27
C ILE A 804 14.05 3.06 -2.57
N ALA A 805 14.96 2.30 -3.18
CA ALA A 805 15.48 1.07 -2.59
C ALA A 805 16.20 1.32 -1.26
N ASP A 806 16.97 2.41 -1.17
CA ASP A 806 17.67 2.84 0.03
C ASP A 806 16.69 3.34 1.12
N MET A 807 15.63 4.07 0.74
CA MET A 807 14.53 4.43 1.64
C MET A 807 13.79 3.19 2.16
N ASP A 808 13.41 2.25 1.29
CA ASP A 808 12.71 1.03 1.67
C ASP A 808 13.58 0.16 2.61
N THR A 809 14.90 0.13 2.40
CA THR A 809 15.87 -0.52 3.30
C THR A 809 15.83 0.10 4.70
N VAL A 810 15.88 1.43 4.79
CA VAL A 810 15.76 2.16 6.08
C VAL A 810 14.39 1.93 6.73
N ARG A 811 13.30 1.89 5.96
CA ARG A 811 11.94 1.61 6.48
C ARG A 811 11.80 0.17 6.99
N ALA A 812 12.32 -0.81 6.27
CA ALA A 812 12.30 -2.21 6.69
C ALA A 812 13.11 -2.39 7.99
N HIS A 813 14.28 -1.77 8.09
CA HIS A 813 15.08 -1.78 9.32
C HIS A 813 14.33 -1.13 10.49
N ALA A 814 13.72 0.04 10.27
CA ALA A 814 12.88 0.71 11.27
C ALA A 814 11.73 -0.17 11.78
N GLN A 815 11.09 -0.94 10.90
CA GLN A 815 10.06 -1.92 11.28
C GLN A 815 10.61 -3.05 12.16
N THR A 816 11.82 -3.59 11.88
CA THR A 816 12.45 -4.60 12.75
C THR A 816 12.74 -4.09 14.16
N LEU A 817 12.94 -2.79 14.31
CA LEU A 817 13.18 -2.11 15.59
C LEU A 817 11.89 -1.65 16.29
N GLY A 818 10.71 -1.87 15.69
CA GLY A 818 9.42 -1.42 16.24
C GLY A 818 9.18 0.10 16.15
N LEU A 819 9.85 0.79 15.22
CA LEU A 819 9.72 2.24 15.02
C LEU A 819 8.46 2.58 14.21
N GLY A 820 7.71 3.59 14.64
CA GLY A 820 6.57 4.10 13.90
C GLY A 820 6.95 4.96 12.69
N GLU A 821 5.94 5.37 11.91
CA GLU A 821 6.14 6.26 10.76
C GLU A 821 6.77 7.60 11.18
N ARG A 822 6.48 8.09 12.40
CA ARG A 822 7.04 9.34 12.93
C ARG A 822 8.54 9.23 13.19
N GLU A 823 8.99 8.19 13.91
CA GLU A 823 10.43 7.96 14.11
C GLU A 823 11.13 7.70 12.78
N THR A 824 10.53 6.90 11.89
CA THR A 824 11.06 6.61 10.55
C THR A 824 11.24 7.88 9.71
N ASN A 825 10.27 8.81 9.76
CA ASN A 825 10.39 10.14 9.14
C ASN A 825 11.57 10.92 9.71
N ALA A 826 11.73 10.95 11.03
CA ALA A 826 12.82 11.69 11.68
C ALA A 826 14.21 11.23 11.22
N PHE A 827 14.42 9.92 11.01
CA PHE A 827 15.68 9.40 10.46
C PHE A 827 15.88 9.70 8.97
N LEU A 828 14.84 9.62 8.14
CA LEU A 828 14.92 9.97 6.72
C LEU A 828 15.15 11.48 6.53
N ARG A 829 14.52 12.31 7.38
CA ARG A 829 14.77 13.76 7.45
C ARG A 829 16.18 14.07 7.92
N MET A 830 16.66 13.41 8.98
CA MET A 830 18.04 13.51 9.44
C MET A 830 19.01 13.21 8.29
N TRP A 831 18.78 12.15 7.50
CA TRP A 831 19.60 11.82 6.34
C TRP A 831 19.59 12.95 5.29
N GLY A 832 18.44 13.55 5.02
CA GLY A 832 18.32 14.70 4.12
C GLY A 832 19.00 15.99 4.63
N GLU A 833 19.01 16.22 5.93
CA GLU A 833 19.54 17.45 6.54
C GLU A 833 21.03 17.34 6.95
N ARG A 834 21.61 16.13 7.05
CA ARG A 834 22.97 15.94 7.55
C ARG A 834 24.03 16.50 6.58
N PRO A 835 25.01 17.29 7.05
CA PRO A 835 26.07 17.85 6.19
C PRO A 835 27.16 16.84 5.80
N THR A 836 27.09 15.61 6.32
CA THR A 836 28.02 14.51 6.01
C THR A 836 27.28 13.41 5.26
N PRO A 837 27.84 12.85 4.18
CA PRO A 837 27.18 11.76 3.47
C PRO A 837 26.90 10.56 4.37
N MET A 838 25.79 9.86 4.08
CA MET A 838 25.43 8.60 4.70
C MET A 838 24.88 7.63 3.66
N THR A 839 25.04 6.34 3.96
CA THR A 839 24.43 5.19 3.29
C THR A 839 23.20 4.70 4.07
N ALA A 840 22.36 3.85 3.46
CA ALA A 840 21.19 3.28 4.13
C ALA A 840 21.60 2.48 5.39
N GLU A 841 22.70 1.74 5.30
CA GLU A 841 23.28 0.95 6.38
C GLU A 841 23.76 1.83 7.54
N GLN A 842 24.30 3.02 7.25
CA GLN A 842 24.69 3.97 8.30
C GLN A 842 23.47 4.62 8.97
N VAL A 843 22.36 4.82 8.25
CA VAL A 843 21.11 5.30 8.87
C VAL A 843 20.50 4.19 9.74
N ALA A 844 20.54 2.93 9.29
CA ALA A 844 20.15 1.78 10.10
C ALA A 844 20.98 1.66 11.40
N GLN A 845 22.31 1.88 11.34
CA GLN A 845 23.17 1.92 12.54
C GLN A 845 22.82 3.04 13.52
N GLU A 846 22.43 4.22 13.03
CA GLU A 846 21.93 5.31 13.89
C GLU A 846 20.57 4.95 14.53
N MET A 847 19.70 4.23 13.81
CA MET A 847 18.46 3.68 14.37
C MET A 847 18.72 2.63 15.46
N ASP A 848 19.69 1.73 15.26
CA ASP A 848 20.10 0.72 16.25
C ASP A 848 20.64 1.38 17.52
N ALA A 849 21.52 2.37 17.36
CA ALA A 849 22.09 3.15 18.46
C ALA A 849 20.98 3.88 19.25
N TRP A 850 20.04 4.52 18.54
CA TRP A 850 18.90 5.20 19.15
C TRP A 850 17.95 4.25 19.87
N ASN A 851 17.60 3.11 19.27
CA ASN A 851 16.73 2.11 19.90
C ASN A 851 17.40 1.51 21.14
N THR A 852 18.72 1.29 21.09
CA THR A 852 19.52 0.88 22.26
C THR A 852 19.44 1.91 23.40
N MET A 853 19.58 3.21 23.10
CA MET A 853 19.42 4.27 24.10
C MET A 853 17.99 4.33 24.66
N ARG A 854 16.97 4.19 23.80
CA ARG A 854 15.55 4.13 24.19
C ARG A 854 15.26 2.97 25.14
N GLN A 855 15.75 1.76 24.83
CA GLN A 855 15.61 0.57 25.68
C GLN A 855 16.35 0.69 27.02
N GLN A 856 17.46 1.45 27.06
CA GLN A 856 18.21 1.73 28.28
C GLN A 856 17.62 2.89 29.11
N GLY A 857 16.53 3.52 28.66
CA GLY A 857 15.93 4.68 29.33
C GLY A 857 16.82 5.93 29.32
N LEU A 858 17.82 5.99 28.43
CA LEU A 858 18.72 7.13 28.31
C LEU A 858 18.08 8.25 27.47
N PRO A 859 18.16 9.52 27.90
CA PRO A 859 17.63 10.63 27.12
C PRO A 859 18.45 10.80 25.83
N SER A 860 17.84 10.47 24.68
CA SER A 860 18.49 10.67 23.38
C SER A 860 18.44 12.15 22.96
N THR A 861 19.47 12.60 22.25
CA THR A 861 19.53 13.96 21.69
C THR A 861 18.49 14.23 20.59
N MET A 862 17.85 13.18 20.06
CA MET A 862 16.71 13.34 19.15
C MET A 862 15.38 13.50 19.91
N SER A 863 15.25 12.97 21.14
CA SER A 863 14.08 13.23 22.01
C SER A 863 14.03 14.70 22.43
N SER A 864 15.19 15.27 22.78
CA SER A 864 15.29 16.67 23.22
C SER A 864 15.24 17.72 22.11
N ALA A 865 15.09 17.33 20.84
CA ALA A 865 14.90 18.26 19.73
C ALA A 865 13.45 18.78 19.60
N GLU A 866 12.45 18.05 20.12
CA GLU A 866 11.03 18.46 20.08
C GLU A 866 10.32 18.47 21.45
N GLU A 867 10.86 17.84 22.50
CA GLU A 867 10.19 17.77 23.81
C GLU A 867 10.23 19.09 24.63
N THR A 868 10.94 20.12 24.14
CA THR A 868 10.77 21.51 24.63
C THR A 868 10.02 22.37 23.62
N ALA A 869 8.78 22.02 23.32
CA ALA A 869 7.83 22.99 22.77
C ALA A 869 7.80 24.22 23.72
N PRO A 870 8.07 25.45 23.23
CA PRO A 870 8.21 26.61 24.10
C PRO A 870 6.90 26.86 24.85
N VAL A 871 7.01 27.12 26.16
CA VAL A 871 5.86 27.36 27.04
C VAL A 871 4.96 28.42 26.43
N THR A 872 3.73 28.01 26.08
CA THR A 872 2.77 28.87 25.39
C THR A 872 1.95 29.63 26.43
N LEU A 873 1.95 30.96 26.31
CA LEU A 873 1.35 31.90 27.25
C LEU A 873 0.27 32.73 26.56
N LYS A 874 -0.83 33.02 27.27
CA LYS A 874 -1.88 33.91 26.75
C LYS A 874 -1.45 35.37 26.86
N ALA A 875 -1.73 36.21 25.85
CA ALA A 875 -1.45 37.66 25.88
C ALA A 875 -1.89 38.38 27.17
N SER A 876 -2.92 37.88 27.87
CA SER A 876 -3.36 38.39 29.17
C SER A 876 -2.26 38.47 30.26
N VAL A 877 -1.17 37.70 30.15
CA VAL A 877 -0.03 37.76 31.09
C VAL A 877 0.85 39.00 30.91
N LEU A 878 0.76 39.68 29.76
CA LEU A 878 1.52 40.92 29.53
C LEU A 878 0.97 42.06 30.40
N PRO A 879 1.76 43.10 30.72
CA PRO A 879 1.24 44.29 31.39
C PRO A 879 0.32 45.11 30.48
N HIS A 880 -0.52 45.96 31.06
CA HIS A 880 -1.33 46.92 30.31
C HIS A 880 -0.65 48.28 30.26
N TYR A 881 -0.71 48.93 29.11
CA TYR A 881 -0.16 50.26 28.86
C TYR A 881 -1.24 51.13 28.23
N SER A 882 -1.32 52.39 28.64
CA SER A 882 -2.32 53.35 28.15
C SER A 882 -2.05 53.87 26.73
N SER A 883 -0.87 53.60 26.17
CA SER A 883 -0.47 54.02 24.82
C SER A 883 0.87 53.40 24.41
N LYS A 884 1.17 53.42 23.09
CA LYS A 884 2.50 53.06 22.55
C LYS A 884 3.67 53.81 23.20
N PRO A 885 3.65 55.16 23.40
CA PRO A 885 4.72 55.85 24.12
C PRO A 885 4.89 55.38 25.57
N ALA A 886 3.80 55.09 26.29
CA ALA A 886 3.86 54.58 27.65
C ALA A 886 4.51 53.19 27.73
N PHE A 887 4.25 52.31 26.75
CA PHE A 887 4.94 51.03 26.58
C PHE A 887 6.44 51.24 26.30
N MET A 888 6.80 52.04 25.30
CA MET A 888 8.21 52.26 24.93
C MET A 888 9.02 52.86 26.08
N GLU A 889 8.48 53.84 26.81
CA GLU A 889 9.19 54.44 27.96
C GLU A 889 9.21 53.50 29.18
N ALA A 890 8.28 52.56 29.31
CA ALA A 890 8.38 51.50 30.32
C ALA A 890 9.46 50.46 29.98
N MET A 891 9.54 50.02 28.72
CA MET A 891 10.58 49.08 28.26
C MET A 891 11.97 49.71 28.39
N ARG A 892 12.11 50.98 27.96
CA ARG A 892 13.35 51.76 28.09
C ARG A 892 13.81 51.88 29.53
N ARG A 893 12.94 52.32 30.46
CA ARG A 893 13.28 52.42 31.89
C ARG A 893 13.68 51.08 32.49
N ARG A 894 13.06 49.98 32.07
CA ARG A 894 13.40 48.63 32.54
C ARG A 894 14.80 48.18 32.08
N LEU A 895 15.14 48.41 30.80
CA LEU A 895 16.49 48.15 30.27
C LEU A 895 17.54 49.01 30.98
N LEU A 896 17.27 50.31 31.19
CA LEU A 896 18.17 51.19 31.93
C LEU A 896 18.37 50.77 33.39
N ALA A 897 17.32 50.26 34.05
CA ALA A 897 17.43 49.70 35.40
C ALA A 897 18.27 48.41 35.42
N GLN A 898 18.14 47.52 34.42
CA GLN A 898 19.01 46.34 34.29
C GLN A 898 20.48 46.77 34.08
N ARG A 899 20.75 47.67 33.13
CA ARG A 899 22.07 48.24 32.84
C ARG A 899 22.70 48.86 34.09
N ALA A 900 21.95 49.69 34.83
CA ALA A 900 22.41 50.30 36.08
C ALA A 900 22.63 49.28 37.22
N SER A 901 21.93 48.14 37.21
CA SER A 901 22.15 47.04 38.18
C SER A 901 23.35 46.14 37.85
N GLY A 902 24.07 46.41 36.76
CA GLY A 902 25.19 45.59 36.29
C GLY A 902 24.77 44.23 35.71
N LYS A 903 23.46 44.01 35.49
CA LYS A 903 22.93 42.80 34.85
C LYS A 903 22.85 43.02 33.34
N PRO A 904 23.60 42.27 32.52
CA PRO A 904 23.50 42.38 31.07
C PRO A 904 22.11 41.97 30.61
N SER A 905 21.56 42.70 29.64
CA SER A 905 20.32 42.35 28.95
C SER A 905 20.61 41.95 27.50
N LEU A 906 19.98 40.88 27.03
CA LEU A 906 19.96 40.47 25.62
C LEU A 906 19.39 41.54 24.68
N LEU A 907 18.65 42.52 25.21
CA LEU A 907 18.03 43.61 24.45
C LEU A 907 18.71 44.98 24.68
N ASP A 908 19.81 45.03 25.44
CA ASP A 908 20.54 46.28 25.71
C ASP A 908 21.08 46.95 24.43
N PHE A 909 21.33 46.16 23.37
CA PHE A 909 21.73 46.65 22.05
C PHE A 909 20.70 47.54 21.36
N LEU A 910 19.46 47.61 21.87
CA LEU A 910 18.44 48.53 21.37
C LEU A 910 18.60 49.96 21.91
N LEU A 911 19.44 50.17 22.93
CA LEU A 911 19.75 51.48 23.51
C LEU A 911 21.15 51.95 23.14
N ASP A 912 21.31 53.26 22.92
CA ASP A 912 22.63 53.89 22.76
C ASP A 912 23.32 54.13 24.11
N ALA A 913 24.48 54.80 24.09
CA ALA A 913 25.25 55.10 25.29
C ALA A 913 24.51 56.02 26.28
N ASP A 914 23.75 56.98 25.76
CA ASP A 914 22.92 57.93 26.53
C ASP A 914 21.59 57.31 27.00
N GLY A 915 21.37 56.03 26.67
CA GLY A 915 20.19 55.29 27.08
C GLY A 915 18.93 55.67 26.30
N GLN A 916 19.06 56.28 25.11
CA GLN A 916 17.96 56.48 24.18
C GLN A 916 17.82 55.27 23.25
N TRP A 917 16.65 55.10 22.64
CA TRP A 917 16.47 54.08 21.61
C TRP A 917 17.37 54.38 20.40
N GLN A 918 18.17 53.40 19.98
CA GLN A 918 19.08 53.55 18.86
C GLN A 918 18.35 53.96 17.59
N LYS A 919 19.02 54.77 16.77
CA LYS A 919 18.49 55.32 15.52
C LYS A 919 19.32 54.85 14.33
N GLY A 920 18.67 54.75 13.17
CA GLY A 920 19.33 54.43 11.91
C GLY A 920 19.69 52.95 11.72
N SER A 921 20.91 52.54 12.06
CA SER A 921 21.44 51.22 11.67
C SER A 921 22.40 50.61 12.68
N PHE A 922 22.28 49.31 12.94
CA PHE A 922 23.23 48.57 13.77
C PHE A 922 24.14 47.65 12.95
N VAL A 923 25.36 47.42 13.42
CA VAL A 923 26.33 46.52 12.77
C VAL A 923 26.08 45.09 13.24
N ALA A 924 25.84 44.16 12.30
CA ALA A 924 25.68 42.73 12.59
C ALA A 924 27.01 42.09 13.00
N ARG A 925 26.97 40.89 13.59
CA ARG A 925 28.18 40.17 14.04
C ARG A 925 29.18 39.85 12.90
N SER A 926 28.70 39.86 11.66
CA SER A 926 29.48 39.73 10.42
C SER A 926 30.19 41.01 9.97
N GLY A 927 30.17 42.08 10.77
CA GLY A 927 30.72 43.39 10.42
C GLY A 927 29.90 44.18 9.39
N ARG A 928 28.84 43.59 8.83
CA ARG A 928 27.96 44.28 7.87
C ARG A 928 27.06 45.29 8.60
N PRO A 929 27.07 46.58 8.19
CA PRO A 929 26.10 47.54 8.70
C PRO A 929 24.72 47.19 8.16
N MET A 930 23.79 46.88 9.05
CA MET A 930 22.40 46.68 8.70
C MET A 930 21.68 48.01 8.78
N ARG A 931 21.78 48.75 7.68
CA ARG A 931 20.81 49.80 7.38
C ARG A 931 19.50 49.12 7.00
N GLY A 932 18.40 49.58 7.61
CA GLY A 932 17.05 49.30 7.18
C GLY A 932 16.95 49.39 5.66
N ARG A 933 16.66 48.27 4.99
CA ARG A 933 17.01 48.13 3.56
C ARG A 933 15.93 48.61 2.59
N TYR A 934 15.17 49.62 3.00
CA TYR A 934 14.62 50.61 2.09
C TYR A 934 15.37 51.93 2.32
N ALA A 935 16.12 52.39 1.33
CA ALA A 935 17.01 53.56 1.43
C ALA A 935 16.27 54.91 1.47
N LEU A 936 15.13 54.97 2.17
CA LEU A 936 14.18 56.07 2.25
C LEU A 936 13.68 56.34 3.68
N SER A 937 14.04 55.52 4.68
CA SER A 937 13.76 55.85 6.08
C SER A 937 14.72 56.95 6.58
N ASP A 938 14.15 57.94 7.27
CA ASP A 938 14.91 59.01 7.91
C ASP A 938 15.90 58.40 8.93
N PRO A 939 17.23 58.65 8.81
CA PRO A 939 18.23 58.08 9.72
C PRO A 939 18.04 58.51 11.19
N ASN A 940 17.17 59.49 11.47
CA ASN A 940 16.79 59.91 12.81
C ASN A 940 15.65 59.08 13.44
N ARG A 941 15.07 58.10 12.72
CA ARG A 941 14.07 57.17 13.26
C ARG A 941 14.69 56.06 14.10
N GLN A 942 13.93 55.60 15.09
CA GLN A 942 14.30 54.50 16.00
C GLN A 942 14.28 53.16 15.26
N ILE A 943 15.21 52.26 15.58
CA ILE A 943 15.29 50.90 14.99
C ILE A 943 14.19 49.97 15.50
N VAL A 944 13.57 50.29 16.63
CA VAL A 944 12.53 49.50 17.29
C VAL A 944 11.35 50.39 17.64
N GLN A 945 10.15 49.85 17.53
CA GLN A 945 8.90 50.53 17.87
C GLN A 945 7.94 49.60 18.62
N ALA A 946 6.81 50.16 19.05
CA ALA A 946 5.71 49.40 19.62
C ALA A 946 4.82 48.83 18.50
N GLY A 947 4.92 47.53 18.25
CA GLY A 947 3.96 46.76 17.45
C GLY A 947 2.73 46.36 18.27
N HIS A 948 1.65 45.99 17.61
CA HIS A 948 0.48 45.39 18.27
C HIS A 948 0.44 43.89 18.03
N MET A 949 0.06 43.11 19.05
CA MET A 949 -0.23 41.67 18.89
C MET A 949 -1.56 41.41 18.16
N GLN A 950 -2.43 42.42 18.07
CA GLN A 950 -3.73 42.38 17.40
C GLN A 950 -3.99 43.75 16.76
N SER A 951 -4.57 43.83 15.56
CA SER A 951 -4.64 45.10 14.82
C SER A 951 -5.30 46.24 15.61
N ASP A 952 -4.70 47.44 15.53
CA ASP A 952 -5.08 48.63 16.28
C ASP A 952 -6.57 48.96 16.15
N TRP A 953 -7.04 48.93 14.90
CA TRP A 953 -8.42 49.19 14.54
C TRP A 953 -9.38 48.19 15.21
N TYR A 954 -9.03 46.91 15.29
CA TYR A 954 -9.86 45.90 15.96
C TYR A 954 -9.96 46.15 17.46
N ALA A 955 -8.83 46.42 18.12
CA ALA A 955 -8.80 46.71 19.55
C ALA A 955 -9.68 47.93 19.89
N LYS A 956 -9.56 49.01 19.10
CA LYS A 956 -10.33 50.25 19.29
C LYS A 956 -11.82 50.09 18.97
N VAL A 957 -12.18 49.48 17.84
CA VAL A 957 -13.60 49.29 17.44
C VAL A 957 -14.33 48.37 18.41
N MET A 958 -13.69 47.28 18.86
CA MET A 958 -14.30 46.31 19.75
C MET A 958 -14.17 46.68 21.24
N SER A 959 -13.64 47.87 21.56
CA SER A 959 -13.34 48.31 22.94
C SER A 959 -12.53 47.27 23.74
N ARG A 960 -11.62 46.56 23.05
CA ARG A 960 -10.74 45.54 23.64
C ARG A 960 -9.44 46.18 24.10
N ARG A 961 -8.78 45.51 25.04
CA ARG A 961 -7.46 45.90 25.54
C ARG A 961 -6.40 45.73 24.45
N GLU A 962 -5.63 46.79 24.19
CA GLU A 962 -4.40 46.71 23.39
C GLU A 962 -3.33 45.84 24.08
N TYR A 963 -2.67 44.99 23.30
CA TYR A 963 -1.50 44.21 23.68
C TYR A 963 -0.33 44.60 22.79
N LEU A 964 0.75 45.08 23.41
CA LEU A 964 1.89 45.71 22.74
C LEU A 964 3.15 44.87 22.88
N MET A 965 4.00 44.91 21.85
CA MET A 965 5.27 44.21 21.78
C MET A 965 6.34 45.09 21.12
N LEU A 966 7.61 44.77 21.34
CA LEU A 966 8.72 45.35 20.59
C LEU A 966 8.74 44.71 19.20
N GLU A 967 8.80 45.55 18.17
CA GLU A 967 8.87 45.15 16.77
C GLU A 967 9.94 45.99 16.07
N ASP A 968 10.69 45.38 15.15
CA ASP A 968 11.65 46.11 14.31
C ASP A 968 10.89 47.12 13.42
N ALA A 969 11.41 48.34 13.34
CA ALA A 969 10.72 49.43 12.68
C ALA A 969 10.47 49.17 11.18
N ASP A 970 11.37 48.43 10.52
CA ASP A 970 11.29 48.13 9.09
C ASP A 970 10.48 46.85 8.81
N LEU A 971 10.51 45.84 9.69
CA LEU A 971 9.63 44.66 9.57
C LEU A 971 8.16 45.05 9.68
N ASN A 972 7.81 45.96 10.60
CA ASN A 972 6.43 46.44 10.70
C ASN A 972 6.01 47.21 9.44
N TRP A 973 6.94 47.93 8.78
CA TRP A 973 6.62 48.60 7.50
C TRP A 973 6.34 47.60 6.37
N MET A 974 7.10 46.50 6.29
CA MET A 974 6.86 45.43 5.31
C MET A 974 5.58 44.64 5.59
N THR A 975 5.20 44.45 6.85
CA THR A 975 3.91 43.84 7.22
C THR A 975 2.75 44.84 7.24
N GLY A 976 3.03 46.15 7.18
CA GLY A 976 2.08 47.25 7.34
C GLY A 976 1.01 47.36 6.26
N SER A 977 1.17 46.69 5.11
CA SER A 977 0.06 46.46 4.16
C SER A 977 -1.12 45.72 4.82
N ALA A 978 -0.89 45.02 5.94
CA ALA A 978 -1.87 44.33 6.76
C ALA A 978 -2.15 45.03 8.12
N GLU A 979 -1.82 46.32 8.24
CA GLU A 979 -2.38 47.24 9.26
C GLU A 979 -3.23 48.37 8.62
N ALA A 980 -3.61 48.24 7.33
CA ALA A 980 -4.55 49.15 6.67
C ALA A 980 -5.92 49.18 7.37
N ALA A 981 -6.66 50.28 7.24
CA ALA A 981 -7.98 50.42 7.88
C ALA A 981 -8.95 49.29 7.48
N GLY A 982 -9.47 48.56 8.47
CA GLY A 982 -10.31 47.37 8.27
C GLY A 982 -9.57 46.03 8.18
N SER A 983 -8.23 46.01 8.23
CA SER A 983 -7.46 44.77 8.30
C SER A 983 -7.39 44.19 9.72
N VAL A 984 -7.40 42.87 9.80
CA VAL A 984 -7.47 42.09 11.05
C VAL A 984 -6.27 41.15 11.07
N THR A 985 -5.26 41.49 11.87
CA THR A 985 -3.99 40.76 11.98
C THR A 985 -3.68 40.42 13.43
N SER A 986 -3.09 39.25 13.64
CA SER A 986 -2.62 38.78 14.94
C SER A 986 -1.16 38.37 14.81
N LYS A 987 -0.29 38.96 15.63
CA LYS A 987 1.16 38.71 15.63
C LYS A 987 1.55 38.02 16.95
N PRO A 988 2.07 36.79 16.94
CA PRO A 988 2.63 36.15 18.13
C PRO A 988 3.95 36.80 18.53
N ALA A 989 4.24 36.81 19.83
CA ALA A 989 5.49 37.30 20.38
C ALA A 989 6.25 36.17 21.10
N VAL A 990 7.55 36.36 21.35
CA VAL A 990 8.34 35.60 22.32
C VAL A 990 8.71 36.48 23.50
N LEU A 991 8.83 35.90 24.69
CA LEU A 991 9.35 36.58 25.88
C LEU A 991 10.87 36.46 25.96
N ILE A 992 11.58 37.47 25.47
CA ILE A 992 13.01 37.62 25.69
C ILE A 992 13.18 38.42 26.98
N GLU A 993 13.70 37.82 28.06
CA GLU A 993 13.83 38.46 29.39
C GLU A 993 12.52 39.03 29.97
N ASN A 994 11.37 38.48 29.57
CA ASN A 994 10.03 39.01 29.84
C ASN A 994 9.72 40.36 29.17
N TYR A 995 10.38 40.65 28.04
CA TYR A 995 9.96 41.65 27.07
C TYR A 995 9.25 40.91 25.94
N PRO A 996 8.00 41.26 25.59
CA PRO A 996 7.34 40.71 24.41
C PRO A 996 8.02 41.28 23.16
N VAL A 997 8.57 40.41 22.32
CA VAL A 997 9.19 40.73 21.03
C VAL A 997 8.50 39.95 19.94
N ASP A 998 8.11 40.61 18.85
CA ASP A 998 7.57 39.98 17.64
C ASP A 998 8.46 38.83 17.14
N ILE A 999 7.89 37.67 16.76
CA ILE A 999 8.70 36.48 16.43
C ILE A 999 9.60 36.69 15.19
N PRO A 1000 9.10 37.21 14.05
CA PRO A 1000 9.95 37.64 12.93
C PRO A 1000 11.09 38.58 13.35
N THR A 1001 10.79 39.58 14.18
CA THR A 1001 11.78 40.53 14.74
C THR A 1001 12.85 39.81 15.55
N ALA A 1002 12.46 38.93 16.47
CA ALA A 1002 13.37 38.14 17.28
C ALA A 1002 14.27 37.24 16.42
N ARG A 1003 13.70 36.54 15.43
CA ARG A 1003 14.46 35.70 14.47
C ARG A 1003 15.44 36.51 13.63
N LEU A 1004 15.06 37.72 13.21
CA LEU A 1004 15.95 38.64 12.49
C LEU A 1004 17.16 39.02 13.36
N TRP A 1005 16.93 39.40 14.62
CA TRP A 1005 18.00 39.75 15.55
C TRP A 1005 18.92 38.57 15.88
N GLU A 1006 18.37 37.35 15.99
CA GLU A 1006 19.12 36.10 16.17
C GLU A 1006 19.98 35.77 14.94
N ALA A 1007 19.40 35.77 13.73
CA ALA A 1007 20.11 35.49 12.47
C ALA A 1007 21.27 36.46 12.21
N HIS A 1008 21.21 37.68 12.75
CA HIS A 1008 22.27 38.68 12.65
C HIS A 1008 23.21 38.74 13.86
N GLY A 1009 23.05 37.81 14.81
CA GLY A 1009 23.92 37.64 15.97
C GLY A 1009 23.82 38.77 16.99
N LYS A 1010 22.66 39.43 17.08
CA LYS A 1010 22.29 40.34 18.18
C LYS A 1010 21.65 39.60 19.34
N LEU A 1011 20.94 38.51 19.06
CA LEU A 1011 20.61 37.49 20.05
C LEU A 1011 21.55 36.28 19.88
N PRO A 1012 21.87 35.53 20.96
CA PRO A 1012 22.50 34.22 20.87
C PRO A 1012 21.64 33.25 20.04
N ALA A 1013 22.27 32.33 19.31
CA ALA A 1013 21.54 31.30 18.55
C ALA A 1013 20.79 30.35 19.49
N GLY A 1014 19.53 30.05 19.18
CA GLY A 1014 18.63 29.23 20.00
C GLY A 1014 17.84 30.02 21.03
N THR A 1015 18.03 31.34 21.13
CA THR A 1015 17.26 32.22 22.03
C THR A 1015 15.78 32.21 21.65
N VAL A 1016 15.46 32.25 20.35
CA VAL A 1016 14.07 32.38 19.90
C VAL A 1016 13.31 31.05 20.00
N SER A 1017 13.97 29.92 19.76
CA SER A 1017 13.37 28.59 19.90
C SER A 1017 13.14 28.19 21.37
N ALA A 1018 13.97 28.68 22.30
CA ALA A 1018 13.84 28.40 23.73
C ALA A 1018 12.94 29.40 24.49
N ALA A 1019 12.58 30.53 23.89
CA ALA A 1019 11.79 31.57 24.56
C ALA A 1019 10.29 31.19 24.63
N PRO A 1020 9.59 31.44 25.75
CA PRO A 1020 8.15 31.26 25.85
C PRO A 1020 7.41 32.06 24.78
N VAL A 1021 6.48 31.42 24.08
CA VAL A 1021 5.66 32.05 23.03
C VAL A 1021 4.42 32.66 23.69
N VAL A 1022 4.17 33.94 23.45
CA VAL A 1022 2.93 34.60 23.81
C VAL A 1022 2.00 34.57 22.59
N GLU A 1023 0.93 33.80 22.70
CA GLU A 1023 -0.14 33.80 21.72
C GLU A 1023 -0.84 35.17 21.70
N PRO A 1024 -1.16 35.70 20.51
CA PRO A 1024 -2.00 36.88 20.41
C PRO A 1024 -3.39 36.58 20.99
N PRO A 1025 -4.12 37.59 21.50
CA PRO A 1025 -5.49 37.38 21.92
C PRO A 1025 -6.33 36.86 20.74
N ALA A 1026 -7.26 35.95 21.03
CA ALA A 1026 -8.28 35.54 20.07
C ALA A 1026 -9.10 36.78 19.62
N PHE A 1027 -9.57 36.74 18.37
CA PHE A 1027 -10.49 37.74 17.83
C PHE A 1027 -11.87 37.63 18.50
#